data_AF-A0A2G6BTJ9-F1
#
_entry.id   AF-A0A2G6BTJ9-F1
#
_cell.length_a   1.000
_cell.length_b   1.000
_cell.length_c   1.000
_cell.angle_alpha   90.00
_cell.angle_beta   90.00
_cell.angle_gamma   90.00
#
_symmetry.space_group_name_H-M   'P 1'
#
loop_
_entity.id
_entity.type
_entity.pdbx_description
1 polymer ?
#
loop_
_entity_poly.entity_id
_entity_poly.type
_entity_poly.pdbx_seq_one_letter_code
_entity_poly.pdbx_strand_id
1 'polypeptide(L)'
;MKKLIFILIAIFLLNSLFGDRETDRMLLREIRQEKKLLQKYKEQIDQYRKILARKDEVSLYVKQNDTENLRRIFNEDFQAVYDLINEGQYANARKAIKIYAKVYKDAEDVADDILYLKAITYFKESRFEKAAGYLTKAINKYQYSNSFAKSSEILSFIMLSEGWDEETIELFEKQTDAKLPHRLIFNAANAYYNTGQYEEAGKLCKKIESDKHFSLRVKILQILISMDKKSDAKIIADLQEIEENTNKNEPYFYVVQLLIARLYFANNDVEHALFYYSKLFREENDEISHEIIYEAAEVFKSVKNYDKAEVLLNKIIHDPYSNEHYSPAKYLLSVIYQEKGNLELADANIKEAFGEIGEVLQGLATKKKMVRKIESYMEKLENVNSEEERKILDKKIKIAEDKNRKLSDLLALMQSGLNTSQFIKMREIDEEYLKINEKIEELDLNIKIVSATSNKEIPAKIDKEIERLNHEKTVLKVMEFLAPMEDQYTLEDYALATMLAEELFNTEDAIKAWKNILHKSKNDQLTEKVTKILDLLDNNMESLNSIADVVFGSSLTKDSSRLAIASEIEDIKKSQEDLKILKKNVRENYNKKLVRKYKKQKISLTGKNKKVKEKYDELIAALAKSAERNESFYKLARIEIMTHERIRRAKEFEKMKNRQKEERKKYIQGK
;
A
#
# COMPACT_ATOMS: atom_id res chain seq x y z
N MET A 1 1.56 -35.15 12.13
CA MET A 1 0.31 -35.63 11.49
C MET A 1 -0.22 -36.91 12.14
N LYS A 2 0.53 -38.02 12.14
CA LYS A 2 0.09 -39.30 12.75
C LYS A 2 -0.28 -39.20 14.25
N LYS A 3 0.49 -38.46 15.07
CA LYS A 3 0.19 -38.28 16.51
C LYS A 3 -1.05 -37.42 16.81
N LEU A 4 -1.35 -36.40 16.00
CA LEU A 4 -2.50 -35.51 16.21
C LEU A 4 -3.83 -36.19 15.82
N ILE A 5 -3.81 -36.97 14.73
CA ILE A 5 -4.93 -37.81 14.29
C ILE A 5 -5.23 -38.89 15.34
N PHE A 6 -4.19 -39.48 15.96
CA PHE A 6 -4.36 -40.48 17.01
C PHE A 6 -4.99 -39.90 18.29
N ILE A 7 -4.62 -38.69 18.69
CA ILE A 7 -5.20 -38.00 19.85
C ILE A 7 -6.66 -37.60 19.59
N LEU A 8 -6.98 -37.10 18.38
CA LEU A 8 -8.35 -36.76 18.01
C LEU A 8 -9.26 -38.00 17.90
N ILE A 9 -8.75 -39.12 17.40
CA ILE A 9 -9.49 -40.40 17.37
C ILE A 9 -9.70 -40.95 18.80
N ALA A 10 -8.71 -40.82 19.68
CA ALA A 10 -8.82 -41.23 21.07
C ALA A 10 -9.84 -40.38 21.85
N ILE A 11 -9.88 -39.07 21.64
CA ILE A 11 -10.86 -38.16 22.24
C ILE A 11 -12.28 -38.43 21.69
N PHE A 12 -12.39 -38.73 20.38
CA PHE A 12 -13.66 -39.08 19.75
C PHE A 12 -14.24 -40.41 20.28
N LEU A 13 -13.38 -41.43 20.48
CA LEU A 13 -13.77 -42.71 21.06
C LEU A 13 -14.13 -42.62 22.55
N LEU A 14 -13.48 -41.73 23.30
CA LEU A 14 -13.80 -41.47 24.71
C LEU A 14 -15.13 -40.70 24.88
N ASN A 15 -15.44 -39.76 23.98
CA ASN A 15 -16.72 -39.03 24.00
C ASN A 15 -17.91 -39.86 23.49
N SER A 16 -17.71 -40.78 22.54
CA SER A 16 -18.81 -41.65 22.06
C SER A 16 -19.34 -42.62 23.11
N LEU A 17 -18.57 -42.86 24.18
CA LEU A 17 -18.96 -43.73 25.29
C LEU A 17 -19.73 -43.01 26.40
N PHE A 18 -19.67 -41.66 26.49
CA PHE A 18 -20.24 -40.90 27.62
C PHE A 18 -20.79 -39.48 27.29
N GLY A 19 -20.87 -39.07 26.02
CA GLY A 19 -21.13 -37.68 25.62
C GLY A 19 -22.58 -37.35 25.23
N ASP A 20 -23.01 -36.13 25.59
CA ASP A 20 -24.26 -35.48 25.17
C ASP A 20 -24.21 -35.12 23.66
N ARG A 21 -25.33 -35.26 22.94
CA ARG A 21 -25.43 -35.02 21.48
C ARG A 21 -25.03 -33.59 21.09
N GLU A 22 -25.07 -32.65 22.02
CA GLU A 22 -24.64 -31.27 21.80
C GLU A 22 -23.11 -31.13 21.80
N THR A 23 -22.40 -31.89 22.65
CA THR A 23 -20.93 -31.92 22.73
C THR A 23 -20.32 -32.50 21.46
N ASP A 24 -20.91 -33.56 20.92
CA ASP A 24 -20.49 -34.17 19.65
C ASP A 24 -20.67 -33.22 18.45
N ARG A 25 -21.75 -32.41 18.44
CA ARG A 25 -21.95 -31.37 17.41
C ARG A 25 -20.94 -30.24 17.51
N MET A 26 -20.55 -29.83 18.72
CA MET A 26 -19.49 -28.84 18.92
C MET A 26 -18.13 -29.37 18.45
N LEU A 27 -17.77 -30.59 18.85
CA LEU A 27 -16.52 -31.24 18.46
C LEU A 27 -16.43 -31.41 16.92
N LEU A 28 -17.53 -31.81 16.27
CA LEU A 28 -17.59 -31.91 14.81
C LEU A 28 -17.46 -30.55 14.11
N ARG A 29 -17.96 -29.46 14.71
CA ARG A 29 -17.75 -28.10 14.18
C ARG A 29 -16.28 -27.67 14.32
N GLU A 30 -15.65 -27.94 15.46
CA GLU A 30 -14.23 -27.66 15.69
C GLU A 30 -13.34 -28.45 14.73
N ILE A 31 -13.56 -29.76 14.57
CA ILE A 31 -12.85 -30.61 13.61
C ILE A 31 -13.00 -30.07 12.17
N ARG A 32 -14.20 -29.62 11.78
CA ARG A 32 -14.42 -29.00 10.45
C ARG A 32 -13.67 -27.67 10.31
N GLN A 33 -13.62 -26.85 11.35
CA GLN A 33 -12.87 -25.59 11.34
C GLN A 33 -11.36 -25.84 11.28
N GLU A 34 -10.83 -26.78 12.07
CA GLU A 34 -9.43 -27.20 12.02
C GLU A 34 -9.07 -27.79 10.66
N LYS A 35 -9.92 -28.62 10.04
CA LYS A 35 -9.68 -29.16 8.70
C LYS A 35 -9.59 -28.06 7.65
N LYS A 36 -10.46 -27.04 7.71
CA LYS A 36 -10.39 -25.86 6.84
C LYS A 36 -9.12 -25.05 7.08
N LEU A 37 -8.72 -24.89 8.35
CA LEU A 37 -7.49 -24.17 8.73
C LEU A 37 -6.24 -24.90 8.23
N LEU A 38 -6.18 -26.23 8.40
CA LEU A 38 -5.10 -27.08 7.92
C LEU A 38 -4.99 -27.07 6.39
N GLN A 39 -6.11 -27.12 5.68
CA GLN A 39 -6.13 -27.00 4.22
C GLN A 39 -5.56 -25.64 3.79
N LYS A 40 -5.99 -24.55 4.44
CA LYS A 40 -5.45 -23.21 4.21
C LYS A 40 -3.95 -23.13 4.50
N TYR A 41 -3.46 -23.76 5.57
CA TYR A 41 -2.02 -23.81 5.87
C TYR A 41 -1.24 -24.61 4.83
N LYS A 42 -1.79 -25.73 4.34
CA LYS A 42 -1.16 -26.52 3.27
C LYS A 42 -1.02 -25.69 2.00
N GLU A 43 -2.09 -25.00 1.59
CA GLU A 43 -2.06 -24.08 0.44
C GLU A 43 -1.03 -22.96 0.63
N GLN A 44 -0.94 -22.37 1.83
CA GLN A 44 0.07 -21.37 2.15
C GLN A 44 1.49 -21.93 2.07
N ILE A 45 1.75 -23.13 2.63
CA ILE A 45 3.06 -23.79 2.58
C ILE A 45 3.45 -24.08 1.13
N ASP A 46 2.53 -24.58 0.32
CA ASP A 46 2.79 -24.86 -1.10
C ASP A 46 3.07 -23.58 -1.89
N GLN A 47 2.36 -22.49 -1.60
CA GLN A 47 2.68 -21.16 -2.14
C GLN A 47 4.07 -20.69 -1.72
N TYR A 48 4.44 -20.82 -0.44
CA TYR A 48 5.78 -20.45 0.03
C TYR A 48 6.89 -21.27 -0.62
N ARG A 49 6.67 -22.57 -0.83
CA ARG A 49 7.62 -23.43 -1.55
C ARG A 49 7.85 -22.96 -2.99
N LYS A 50 6.77 -22.61 -3.71
CA LYS A 50 6.87 -22.04 -5.07
C LYS A 50 7.67 -20.73 -5.07
N ILE A 51 7.41 -19.84 -4.11
CA ILE A 51 8.12 -18.57 -3.96
C ILE A 51 9.62 -18.79 -3.69
N LEU A 52 9.96 -19.74 -2.82
CA LEU A 52 11.36 -20.08 -2.52
C LEU A 52 12.05 -20.67 -3.74
N ALA A 53 11.42 -21.63 -4.43
CA ALA A 53 11.97 -22.21 -5.65
C ALA A 53 12.22 -21.14 -6.74
N ARG A 54 11.25 -20.24 -6.94
CA ARG A 54 11.43 -19.12 -7.88
C ARG A 54 12.55 -18.17 -7.45
N LYS A 55 12.68 -17.90 -6.15
CA LYS A 55 13.77 -17.07 -5.62
C LYS A 55 15.13 -17.73 -5.84
N ASP A 56 15.24 -19.03 -5.66
CA ASP A 56 16.47 -19.78 -5.89
C ASP A 56 16.85 -19.76 -7.39
N GLU A 57 15.86 -19.92 -8.27
CA GLU A 57 16.02 -19.78 -9.73
C GLU A 57 16.50 -18.38 -10.14
N VAL A 58 15.84 -17.32 -9.65
CA VAL A 58 16.28 -15.93 -9.89
C VAL A 58 17.70 -15.69 -9.35
N SER A 59 17.99 -16.20 -8.16
CA SER A 59 19.32 -16.05 -7.53
C SER A 59 20.41 -16.76 -8.35
N LEU A 60 20.09 -17.88 -9.00
CA LEU A 60 20.99 -18.58 -9.89
C LEU A 60 21.29 -17.73 -11.14
N TYR A 61 20.27 -17.21 -11.80
CA TYR A 61 20.44 -16.38 -13.01
C TYR A 61 21.18 -15.08 -12.72
N VAL A 62 20.89 -14.40 -11.60
CA VAL A 62 21.63 -13.21 -11.16
C VAL A 62 23.11 -13.53 -10.91
N LYS A 63 23.42 -14.64 -10.23
CA LYS A 63 24.82 -15.06 -9.99
C LYS A 63 25.57 -15.42 -11.28
N GLN A 64 24.87 -15.95 -12.28
CA GLN A 64 25.42 -16.32 -13.57
C GLN A 64 25.48 -15.14 -14.56
N ASN A 65 24.94 -13.98 -14.19
CA ASN A 65 24.72 -12.84 -15.08
C ASN A 65 23.91 -13.21 -16.34
N ASP A 66 22.99 -14.16 -16.20
CA ASP A 66 22.12 -14.65 -17.27
C ASP A 66 20.85 -13.79 -17.34
N THR A 67 21.01 -12.61 -17.96
CA THR A 67 19.95 -11.61 -18.06
C THR A 67 18.81 -12.05 -18.97
N GLU A 68 19.07 -12.91 -19.96
CA GLU A 68 18.07 -13.43 -20.89
C GLU A 68 17.08 -14.34 -20.16
N ASN A 69 17.56 -15.36 -19.44
CA ASN A 69 16.68 -16.26 -18.70
C ASN A 69 15.97 -15.55 -17.55
N LEU A 70 16.67 -14.63 -16.86
CA LEU A 70 16.07 -13.78 -15.84
C LEU A 70 14.87 -12.98 -16.40
N ARG A 71 15.04 -12.33 -17.57
CA ARG A 71 13.95 -11.60 -18.23
C ARG A 71 12.85 -12.52 -18.70
N ARG A 72 13.16 -13.69 -19.23
CA ARG A 72 12.17 -14.68 -19.66
C ARG A 72 11.23 -15.07 -18.52
N ILE A 73 11.78 -15.49 -17.37
CA ILE A 73 10.95 -15.88 -16.22
C ILE A 73 10.20 -14.69 -15.62
N PHE A 74 10.82 -13.50 -15.63
CA PHE A 74 10.16 -12.30 -15.14
C PHE A 74 9.00 -11.88 -16.03
N ASN A 75 9.11 -12.02 -17.35
CA ASN A 75 8.03 -11.69 -18.29
C ASN A 75 6.78 -12.57 -18.08
N GLU A 76 6.96 -13.85 -17.73
CA GLU A 76 5.84 -14.73 -17.34
C GLU A 76 5.13 -14.20 -16.09
N ASP A 77 5.91 -13.86 -15.05
CA ASP A 77 5.39 -13.30 -13.80
C ASP A 77 4.77 -11.90 -14.00
N PHE A 78 5.35 -11.08 -14.88
CA PHE A 78 4.83 -9.77 -15.28
C PHE A 78 3.47 -9.88 -15.95
N GLN A 79 3.35 -10.78 -16.94
CA GLN A 79 2.10 -10.97 -17.67
C GLN A 79 0.98 -11.44 -16.73
N ALA A 80 1.27 -12.37 -15.82
CA ALA A 80 0.30 -12.83 -14.82
C ALA A 80 -0.21 -11.68 -13.92
N VAL A 81 0.65 -10.73 -13.54
CA VAL A 81 0.21 -9.52 -12.81
C VAL A 81 -0.60 -8.60 -13.71
N TYR A 82 -0.16 -8.41 -14.95
CA TYR A 82 -0.83 -7.54 -15.91
C TYR A 82 -2.25 -8.01 -16.24
N ASP A 83 -2.45 -9.33 -16.36
CA ASP A 83 -3.77 -9.93 -16.54
C ASP A 83 -4.68 -9.66 -15.34
N LEU A 84 -4.17 -9.83 -14.11
CA LEU A 84 -4.92 -9.46 -12.88
C LEU A 84 -5.33 -7.98 -12.86
N ILE A 85 -4.50 -7.08 -13.41
CA ILE A 85 -4.82 -5.65 -13.51
C ILE A 85 -5.92 -5.42 -14.54
N ASN A 86 -5.84 -6.05 -15.71
CA ASN A 86 -6.84 -5.91 -16.78
C ASN A 86 -8.20 -6.52 -16.39
N GLU A 87 -8.20 -7.58 -15.58
CA GLU A 87 -9.40 -8.19 -15.00
C GLU A 87 -9.98 -7.39 -13.80
N GLY A 88 -9.37 -6.26 -13.41
CA GLY A 88 -9.81 -5.46 -12.27
C GLY A 88 -9.52 -6.08 -10.89
N GLN A 89 -8.72 -7.16 -10.83
CA GLN A 89 -8.34 -7.85 -9.59
C GLN A 89 -7.19 -7.15 -8.84
N TYR A 90 -7.29 -5.84 -8.63
CA TYR A 90 -6.18 -5.01 -8.12
C TYR A 90 -5.62 -5.47 -6.76
N ALA A 91 -6.47 -5.99 -5.87
CA ALA A 91 -6.02 -6.52 -4.58
C ALA A 91 -5.13 -7.78 -4.73
N ASN A 92 -5.42 -8.62 -5.72
CA ASN A 92 -4.61 -9.80 -6.03
C ASN A 92 -3.32 -9.38 -6.74
N ALA A 93 -3.40 -8.44 -7.69
CA ALA A 93 -2.22 -7.85 -8.35
C ALA A 93 -1.23 -7.28 -7.32
N ARG A 94 -1.69 -6.48 -6.35
CA ARG A 94 -0.83 -5.95 -5.27
C ARG A 94 -0.15 -7.04 -4.44
N LYS A 95 -0.85 -8.13 -4.14
CA LYS A 95 -0.27 -9.28 -3.41
C LYS A 95 0.82 -9.95 -4.22
N ALA A 96 0.58 -10.20 -5.50
CA ALA A 96 1.55 -10.78 -6.43
C ALA A 96 2.79 -9.89 -6.57
N ILE A 97 2.60 -8.59 -6.84
CA ILE A 97 3.68 -7.60 -6.92
C ILE A 97 4.53 -7.58 -5.63
N LYS A 98 3.91 -7.67 -4.45
CA LYS A 98 4.63 -7.71 -3.17
C LYS A 98 5.49 -8.97 -3.02
N ILE A 99 5.04 -10.10 -3.57
CA ILE A 99 5.80 -11.35 -3.61
C ILE A 99 6.97 -11.20 -4.58
N TYR A 100 6.71 -10.76 -5.81
CA TYR A 100 7.74 -10.61 -6.83
C TYR A 100 8.80 -9.58 -6.46
N ALA A 101 8.44 -8.47 -5.80
CA ALA A 101 9.40 -7.52 -5.25
C ALA A 101 10.38 -8.14 -4.21
N LYS A 102 10.03 -9.27 -3.58
CA LYS A 102 10.94 -10.02 -2.70
C LYS A 102 11.75 -11.07 -3.44
N VAL A 103 11.14 -11.72 -4.44
CA VAL A 103 11.78 -12.74 -5.27
C VAL A 103 12.90 -12.12 -6.10
N TYR A 104 12.62 -10.99 -6.75
CA TYR A 104 13.53 -10.25 -7.64
C TYR A 104 14.29 -9.13 -6.94
N LYS A 105 14.42 -9.19 -5.60
CA LYS A 105 15.01 -8.08 -4.82
C LYS A 105 16.44 -7.73 -5.27
N ASP A 106 17.21 -8.74 -5.63
CA ASP A 106 18.62 -8.61 -6.00
C ASP A 106 18.83 -8.59 -7.54
N ALA A 107 17.74 -8.54 -8.31
CA ALA A 107 17.73 -8.51 -9.78
C ALA A 107 17.49 -7.07 -10.28
N GLU A 108 18.56 -6.30 -10.50
CA GLU A 108 18.44 -4.89 -10.89
C GLU A 108 17.78 -4.68 -12.26
N ASP A 109 17.95 -5.62 -13.20
CA ASP A 109 17.45 -5.55 -14.59
C ASP A 109 15.92 -5.50 -14.74
N VAL A 110 15.18 -5.84 -13.69
CA VAL A 110 13.70 -5.91 -13.68
C VAL A 110 13.09 -5.07 -12.56
N ALA A 111 13.92 -4.32 -11.82
CA ALA A 111 13.47 -3.57 -10.66
C ALA A 111 12.59 -2.36 -11.04
N ASP A 112 12.83 -1.78 -12.22
CA ASP A 112 11.99 -0.76 -12.86
C ASP A 112 10.61 -1.31 -13.24
N ASP A 113 10.55 -2.49 -13.86
CA ASP A 113 9.30 -3.13 -14.26
C ASP A 113 8.39 -3.42 -13.05
N ILE A 114 8.98 -3.77 -11.89
CA ILE A 114 8.22 -3.93 -10.64
C ILE A 114 7.65 -2.60 -10.14
N LEU A 115 8.37 -1.49 -10.31
CA LEU A 115 7.84 -0.16 -9.99
C LEU A 115 6.73 0.24 -10.97
N TYR A 116 6.90 -0.07 -12.25
CA TYR A 116 5.89 0.13 -13.28
C TYR A 116 4.60 -0.65 -12.98
N LEU A 117 4.70 -1.93 -12.62
CA LEU A 117 3.53 -2.75 -12.23
C LEU A 117 2.78 -2.16 -11.02
N LYS A 118 3.51 -1.61 -10.02
CA LYS A 118 2.88 -0.88 -8.91
C LYS A 118 2.15 0.34 -9.42
N ALA A 119 2.80 1.14 -10.25
CA ALA A 119 2.25 2.36 -10.80
C ALA A 119 0.97 2.11 -11.61
N ILE A 120 1.00 1.18 -12.57
CA ILE A 120 -0.16 0.91 -13.42
C ILE A 120 -1.33 0.32 -12.62
N THR A 121 -1.05 -0.47 -11.56
CA THR A 121 -2.10 -0.94 -10.65
C THR A 121 -2.81 0.23 -9.97
N TYR A 122 -2.06 1.20 -9.44
CA TYR A 122 -2.65 2.40 -8.81
C TYR A 122 -3.30 3.32 -9.83
N PHE A 123 -2.75 3.44 -11.03
CA PHE A 123 -3.32 4.22 -12.12
C PHE A 123 -4.71 3.69 -12.52
N LYS A 124 -4.86 2.37 -12.66
CA LYS A 124 -6.15 1.72 -12.98
C LYS A 124 -7.18 1.80 -11.83
N GLU A 125 -6.72 2.02 -10.60
CA GLU A 125 -7.58 2.33 -9.45
C GLU A 125 -7.92 3.83 -9.33
N SER A 126 -7.52 4.66 -10.31
CA SER A 126 -7.65 6.14 -10.27
C SER A 126 -6.94 6.77 -9.06
N ARG A 127 -5.85 6.15 -8.60
CA ARG A 127 -5.01 6.62 -7.47
C ARG A 127 -3.75 7.31 -8.02
N PHE A 128 -3.96 8.42 -8.73
CA PHE A 128 -2.95 9.07 -9.56
C PHE A 128 -1.71 9.54 -8.79
N GLU A 129 -1.86 10.13 -7.60
CA GLU A 129 -0.73 10.57 -6.77
C GLU A 129 0.23 9.42 -6.42
N LYS A 130 -0.33 8.25 -6.07
CA LYS A 130 0.48 7.05 -5.77
C LYS A 130 1.13 6.49 -7.02
N ALA A 131 0.40 6.44 -8.13
CA ALA A 131 0.94 5.99 -9.41
C ALA A 131 2.12 6.88 -9.82
N ALA A 132 1.95 8.20 -9.81
CA ALA A 132 2.99 9.18 -10.09
C ALA A 132 4.24 8.95 -9.22
N GLY A 133 4.06 8.80 -7.91
CA GLY A 133 5.18 8.55 -6.99
C GLY A 133 5.99 7.27 -7.27
N TYR A 134 5.39 6.23 -7.86
CA TYR A 134 6.13 5.06 -8.31
C TYR A 134 6.81 5.27 -9.67
N LEU A 135 6.15 5.96 -10.61
CA LEU A 135 6.72 6.26 -11.93
C LEU A 135 7.91 7.20 -11.82
N THR A 136 7.82 8.26 -11.02
CA THR A 136 8.96 9.17 -10.75
C THR A 136 10.15 8.41 -10.18
N LYS A 137 9.93 7.44 -9.29
CA LYS A 137 11.00 6.58 -8.76
C LYS A 137 11.61 5.68 -9.84
N ALA A 138 10.79 5.13 -10.73
CA ALA A 138 11.26 4.30 -11.84
C ALA A 138 12.14 5.14 -12.78
N ILE A 139 11.66 6.30 -13.21
CA ILE A 139 12.33 7.21 -14.14
C ILE A 139 13.64 7.75 -13.55
N ASN A 140 13.63 8.23 -12.31
CA ASN A 140 14.82 8.82 -11.69
C ASN A 140 15.92 7.79 -11.41
N LYS A 141 15.57 6.55 -11.11
CA LYS A 141 16.54 5.50 -10.76
C LYS A 141 17.01 4.68 -11.96
N TYR A 142 16.17 4.55 -13.00
CA TYR A 142 16.38 3.61 -14.10
C TYR A 142 16.21 4.29 -15.47
N GLN A 143 17.04 5.30 -15.75
CA GLN A 143 16.95 6.16 -16.93
C GLN A 143 17.16 5.44 -18.27
N TYR A 144 17.79 4.27 -18.27
CA TYR A 144 18.08 3.47 -19.46
C TYR A 144 17.27 2.18 -19.55
N SER A 145 16.18 2.08 -18.78
CA SER A 145 15.40 0.86 -18.67
C SER A 145 14.32 0.72 -19.74
N ASN A 146 13.90 -0.53 -20.02
CA ASN A 146 12.86 -0.82 -21.00
C ASN A 146 11.49 -0.23 -20.61
N SER A 147 11.22 -0.07 -19.30
CA SER A 147 10.00 0.58 -18.82
C SER A 147 10.11 2.09 -18.70
N PHE A 148 11.26 2.70 -18.99
CA PHE A 148 11.46 4.15 -18.90
C PHE A 148 10.47 4.91 -19.79
N ALA A 149 10.42 4.61 -21.10
CA ALA A 149 9.52 5.26 -22.05
C ALA A 149 8.04 5.09 -21.67
N LYS A 150 7.63 3.87 -21.30
CA LYS A 150 6.26 3.56 -20.84
C LYS A 150 5.93 4.30 -19.53
N SER A 151 6.90 4.42 -18.63
CA SER A 151 6.72 5.11 -17.36
C SER A 151 6.58 6.61 -17.56
N SER A 152 7.43 7.21 -18.42
CA SER A 152 7.37 8.62 -18.80
C SER A 152 6.05 8.96 -19.48
N GLU A 153 5.56 8.09 -20.37
CA GLU A 153 4.25 8.27 -21.02
C GLU A 153 3.12 8.36 -19.99
N ILE A 154 3.00 7.38 -19.10
CA ILE A 154 1.92 7.37 -18.10
C ILE A 154 2.09 8.52 -17.10
N LEU A 155 3.32 8.83 -16.70
CA LEU A 155 3.57 9.92 -15.77
C LEU A 155 3.17 11.26 -16.38
N SER A 156 3.54 11.51 -17.64
CA SER A 156 3.15 12.73 -18.36
C SER A 156 1.63 12.86 -18.49
N PHE A 157 0.93 11.74 -18.69
CA PHE A 157 -0.53 11.74 -18.72
C PHE A 157 -1.14 12.11 -17.36
N ILE A 158 -0.62 11.52 -16.27
CA ILE A 158 -1.07 11.84 -14.91
C ILE A 158 -0.80 13.31 -14.59
N MET A 159 0.42 13.78 -14.83
CA MET A 159 0.84 15.17 -14.57
C MET A 159 -0.07 16.16 -15.31
N LEU A 160 -0.28 15.94 -16.61
CA LEU A 160 -1.17 16.77 -17.42
C LEU A 160 -2.62 16.76 -16.90
N SER A 161 -3.15 15.59 -16.51
CA SER A 161 -4.51 15.47 -15.99
C SER A 161 -4.71 16.14 -14.62
N GLU A 162 -3.64 16.32 -13.85
CA GLU A 162 -3.66 17.00 -12.55
C GLU A 162 -3.27 18.49 -12.66
N GLY A 163 -3.01 18.99 -13.88
CA GLY A 163 -2.60 20.38 -14.14
C GLY A 163 -1.15 20.69 -13.79
N TRP A 164 -0.28 19.68 -13.74
CA TRP A 164 1.17 19.82 -13.49
C TRP A 164 1.91 20.00 -14.81
N ASP A 165 1.61 21.11 -15.51
CA ASP A 165 2.11 21.37 -16.87
C ASP A 165 3.63 21.61 -16.88
N GLU A 166 4.16 22.38 -15.92
CA GLU A 166 5.60 22.65 -15.81
C GLU A 166 6.40 21.36 -15.56
N GLU A 167 5.93 20.48 -14.68
CA GLU A 167 6.55 19.19 -14.41
C GLU A 167 6.48 18.24 -15.61
N THR A 168 5.41 18.34 -16.41
CA THR A 168 5.29 17.59 -17.68
C THR A 168 6.34 18.04 -18.68
N ILE A 169 6.56 19.36 -18.80
CA ILE A 169 7.62 19.94 -19.64
C ILE A 169 9.00 19.49 -19.16
N GLU A 170 9.28 19.62 -17.86
CA GLU A 170 10.57 19.21 -17.28
C GLU A 170 10.85 17.71 -17.51
N LEU A 171 9.82 16.86 -17.36
CA LEU A 171 9.92 15.43 -17.64
C LEU A 171 10.29 15.17 -19.11
N PHE A 172 9.68 15.90 -20.03
CA PHE A 172 9.92 15.79 -21.47
C PHE A 172 11.33 16.27 -21.87
N GLU A 173 11.77 17.41 -21.35
CA GLU A 173 13.09 18.01 -21.66
C GLU A 173 14.26 17.16 -21.15
N LYS A 174 14.04 16.39 -20.08
CA LYS A 174 15.03 15.41 -19.57
C LYS A 174 15.22 14.20 -20.47
N GLN A 175 14.35 13.97 -21.45
CA GLN A 175 14.46 12.82 -22.34
C GLN A 175 15.47 13.10 -23.45
N THR A 176 16.57 12.34 -23.49
CA THR A 176 17.61 12.49 -24.51
C THR A 176 17.46 11.53 -25.69
N ASP A 177 16.43 10.68 -25.70
CA ASP A 177 16.21 9.68 -26.75
C ASP A 177 15.69 10.34 -28.04
N ALA A 178 16.26 9.93 -29.17
CA ALA A 178 15.84 10.39 -30.49
C ALA A 178 14.45 9.84 -30.89
N LYS A 179 13.97 8.76 -30.26
CA LYS A 179 12.67 8.13 -30.55
C LYS A 179 11.72 8.15 -29.35
N LEU A 180 11.24 9.33 -29.00
CA LEU A 180 10.23 9.47 -27.95
C LEU A 180 8.86 8.93 -28.38
N PRO A 181 8.08 8.31 -27.46
CA PRO A 181 6.70 7.93 -27.73
C PRO A 181 5.87 9.14 -28.17
N HIS A 182 5.09 9.00 -29.25
CA HIS A 182 4.27 10.10 -29.77
C HIS A 182 3.28 10.65 -28.75
N ARG A 183 2.78 9.80 -27.84
CA ARG A 183 1.91 10.25 -26.75
C ARG A 183 2.62 11.18 -25.76
N LEU A 184 3.88 10.90 -25.44
CA LEU A 184 4.69 11.76 -24.59
C LEU A 184 4.94 13.12 -25.28
N ILE A 185 5.24 13.10 -26.58
CA ILE A 185 5.37 14.33 -27.40
C ILE A 185 4.07 15.12 -27.40
N PHE A 186 2.93 14.45 -27.59
CA PHE A 186 1.61 15.08 -27.59
C PHE A 186 1.28 15.70 -26.22
N ASN A 187 1.53 14.98 -25.12
CA ASN A 187 1.30 15.50 -23.77
C ASN A 187 2.17 16.73 -23.48
N ALA A 188 3.45 16.70 -23.87
CA ALA A 188 4.33 17.85 -23.77
C ALA A 188 3.83 19.04 -24.61
N ALA A 189 3.34 18.80 -25.83
CA ALA A 189 2.75 19.85 -26.66
C ALA A 189 1.53 20.51 -25.98
N ASN A 190 0.69 19.75 -25.28
CA ASN A 190 -0.42 20.31 -24.50
C ASN A 190 0.09 21.10 -23.29
N ALA A 191 1.10 20.61 -22.57
CA ALA A 191 1.67 21.33 -21.43
C ALA A 191 2.32 22.67 -21.86
N TYR A 192 3.04 22.70 -22.99
CA TYR A 192 3.54 23.95 -23.56
C TYR A 192 2.39 24.89 -23.98
N TYR A 193 1.30 24.36 -24.56
CA TYR A 193 0.12 25.16 -24.86
C TYR A 193 -0.52 25.76 -23.59
N ASN A 194 -0.73 24.96 -22.55
CA ASN A 194 -1.32 25.40 -21.28
C ASN A 194 -0.48 26.47 -20.57
N THR A 195 0.85 26.44 -20.74
CA THR A 195 1.78 27.44 -20.20
C THR A 195 2.02 28.65 -21.13
N GLY A 196 1.30 28.74 -22.25
CA GLY A 196 1.39 29.85 -23.21
C GLY A 196 2.61 29.80 -24.15
N GLN A 197 3.38 28.72 -24.13
CA GLN A 197 4.55 28.49 -24.98
C GLN A 197 4.13 27.90 -26.34
N TYR A 198 3.37 28.69 -27.10
CA TYR A 198 2.70 28.25 -28.32
C TYR A 198 3.63 27.85 -29.46
N GLU A 199 4.83 28.44 -29.55
CA GLU A 199 5.80 28.11 -30.60
C GLU A 199 6.37 26.70 -30.39
N GLU A 200 6.72 26.36 -29.16
CA GLU A 200 7.23 25.07 -28.70
C GLU A 200 6.17 23.99 -28.91
N ALA A 201 4.93 24.25 -28.48
CA ALA A 201 3.79 23.38 -28.72
C ALA A 201 3.61 23.08 -30.22
N GLY A 202 3.67 24.12 -31.06
CA GLY A 202 3.57 23.99 -32.52
C GLY A 202 4.70 23.17 -33.14
N LYS A 203 5.94 23.34 -32.66
CA LYS A 203 7.10 22.54 -33.10
C LYS A 203 6.90 21.06 -32.78
N LEU A 204 6.37 20.73 -31.60
CA LEU A 204 6.10 19.34 -31.21
C LEU A 204 4.95 18.73 -32.01
N CYS A 205 3.86 19.47 -32.24
CA CYS A 205 2.75 19.04 -33.10
C CYS A 205 3.24 18.60 -34.49
N LYS A 206 4.11 19.39 -35.13
CA LYS A 206 4.69 19.05 -36.45
C LYS A 206 5.47 17.73 -36.46
N LYS A 207 6.07 17.32 -35.34
CA LYS A 207 6.81 16.05 -35.26
C LYS A 207 5.91 14.82 -35.35
N ILE A 208 4.63 14.95 -34.96
CA ILE A 208 3.70 13.83 -34.83
C ILE A 208 2.43 13.99 -35.69
N GLU A 209 2.36 15.02 -36.53
CA GLU A 209 1.17 15.31 -37.37
C GLU A 209 0.87 14.22 -38.40
N SER A 210 1.88 13.45 -38.80
CA SER A 210 1.74 12.32 -39.73
C SER A 210 1.28 11.02 -39.06
N ASP A 211 1.24 10.96 -37.73
CA ASP A 211 0.75 9.80 -37.01
C ASP A 211 -0.78 9.75 -37.05
N LYS A 212 -1.33 8.66 -37.61
CA LYS A 212 -2.79 8.50 -37.76
C LYS A 212 -3.53 8.57 -36.42
N HIS A 213 -3.00 7.98 -35.35
CA HIS A 213 -3.63 7.95 -34.02
C HIS A 213 -3.67 9.31 -33.32
N PHE A 214 -2.82 10.26 -33.73
CA PHE A 214 -2.76 11.60 -33.17
C PHE A 214 -3.20 12.71 -34.14
N SER A 215 -3.34 12.40 -35.43
CA SER A 215 -3.56 13.38 -36.49
C SER A 215 -4.69 14.36 -36.20
N LEU A 216 -5.87 13.90 -35.79
CA LEU A 216 -7.00 14.77 -35.45
C LEU A 216 -6.70 15.64 -34.23
N ARG A 217 -6.16 15.05 -33.15
CA ARG A 217 -5.83 15.77 -31.91
C ARG A 217 -4.76 16.83 -32.15
N VAL A 218 -3.77 16.53 -33.00
CA VAL A 218 -2.71 17.46 -33.39
C VAL A 218 -3.29 18.62 -34.20
N LYS A 219 -4.18 18.35 -35.16
CA LYS A 219 -4.88 19.42 -35.92
C LYS A 219 -5.70 20.32 -35.00
N ILE A 220 -6.46 19.73 -34.06
CA ILE A 220 -7.23 20.49 -33.06
C ILE A 220 -6.29 21.38 -32.25
N LEU A 221 -5.20 20.83 -31.70
CA LEU A 221 -4.24 21.61 -30.91
C LEU A 221 -3.55 22.70 -31.73
N GLN A 222 -3.20 22.44 -33.00
CA GLN A 222 -2.66 23.45 -33.92
C GLN A 222 -3.66 24.60 -34.17
N ILE A 223 -4.96 24.30 -34.27
CA ILE A 223 -6.00 25.32 -34.35
C ILE A 223 -6.04 26.15 -33.08
N LEU A 224 -6.08 25.50 -31.91
CA LEU A 224 -6.08 26.18 -30.60
C LEU A 224 -4.87 27.11 -30.44
N ILE A 225 -3.67 26.66 -30.81
CA ILE A 225 -2.43 27.46 -30.85
C ILE A 225 -2.57 28.69 -31.77
N SER A 226 -3.39 28.61 -32.81
CA SER A 226 -3.57 29.69 -33.80
C SER A 226 -4.69 30.67 -33.48
N MET A 227 -5.47 30.45 -32.41
CA MET A 227 -6.62 31.29 -32.05
C MET A 227 -6.21 32.73 -31.79
N ASP A 228 -5.08 32.97 -31.13
CA ASP A 228 -4.57 34.32 -30.86
C ASP A 228 -4.11 35.08 -32.13
N LYS A 229 -3.97 34.38 -33.26
CA LYS A 229 -3.42 34.92 -34.52
C LYS A 229 -4.46 35.02 -35.63
N LYS A 230 -5.64 34.44 -35.46
CA LYS A 230 -6.69 34.36 -36.48
C LYS A 230 -7.99 34.92 -35.90
N SER A 231 -8.88 35.40 -36.77
CA SER A 231 -10.24 35.73 -36.35
C SER A 231 -11.03 34.46 -36.03
N ASP A 232 -12.01 34.56 -35.13
CA ASP A 232 -12.89 33.44 -34.79
C ASP A 232 -13.60 32.87 -36.03
N ALA A 233 -14.00 33.71 -36.98
CA ALA A 233 -14.59 33.28 -38.24
C ALA A 233 -13.65 32.36 -39.05
N LYS A 234 -12.34 32.65 -39.05
CA LYS A 234 -11.35 31.81 -39.74
C LYS A 234 -11.10 30.51 -38.97
N ILE A 235 -11.06 30.57 -37.64
CA ILE A 235 -10.92 29.38 -36.79
C ILE A 235 -12.12 28.43 -36.97
N ILE A 236 -13.34 28.98 -36.98
CA ILE A 236 -14.57 28.22 -37.24
C ILE A 236 -14.50 27.56 -38.62
N ALA A 237 -14.11 28.28 -39.66
CA ALA A 237 -13.96 27.72 -41.00
C ALA A 237 -12.93 26.57 -41.05
N ASP A 238 -11.78 26.72 -40.37
CA ASP A 238 -10.75 25.68 -40.28
C ASP A 238 -11.28 24.44 -39.52
N LEU A 239 -12.08 24.62 -38.46
CA LEU A 239 -12.72 23.51 -37.74
C LEU A 239 -13.81 22.81 -38.56
N GLN A 240 -14.59 23.56 -39.34
CA GLN A 240 -15.61 23.02 -40.24
C GLN A 240 -14.96 22.19 -41.37
N GLU A 241 -13.83 22.65 -41.90
CA GLU A 241 -13.04 21.86 -42.87
C GLU A 241 -12.54 20.55 -42.24
N ILE A 242 -12.10 20.56 -40.98
CA ILE A 242 -11.77 19.32 -40.26
C ILE A 242 -13.00 18.43 -40.11
N GLU A 243 -14.14 18.99 -39.72
CA GLU A 243 -15.39 18.26 -39.53
C GLU A 243 -15.85 17.55 -40.82
N GLU A 244 -15.76 18.24 -41.97
CA GLU A 244 -16.15 17.70 -43.27
C GLU A 244 -15.23 16.58 -43.77
N ASN A 245 -13.94 16.65 -43.44
CA ASN A 245 -12.90 15.75 -43.95
C ASN A 245 -12.50 14.62 -42.99
N THR A 246 -13.13 14.53 -41.81
CA THR A 246 -12.80 13.52 -40.79
C THR A 246 -13.93 12.51 -40.64
N ASN A 247 -13.57 11.24 -40.44
CA ASN A 247 -14.56 10.20 -40.14
C ASN A 247 -15.25 10.50 -38.79
N LYS A 248 -16.58 10.48 -38.77
CA LYS A 248 -17.38 10.74 -37.56
C LYS A 248 -17.12 9.75 -36.41
N ASN A 249 -16.66 8.54 -36.76
CA ASN A 249 -16.32 7.50 -35.78
C ASN A 249 -14.87 7.63 -35.27
N GLU A 250 -14.10 8.63 -35.74
CA GLU A 250 -12.74 8.87 -35.25
C GLU A 250 -12.81 9.34 -33.78
N PRO A 251 -11.99 8.78 -32.87
CA PRO A 251 -11.91 9.27 -31.49
C PRO A 251 -11.65 10.78 -31.47
N TYR A 252 -12.27 11.50 -30.53
CA TYR A 252 -12.19 12.97 -30.40
C TYR A 252 -12.87 13.78 -31.52
N PHE A 253 -13.57 13.18 -32.48
CA PHE A 253 -14.36 13.93 -33.47
C PHE A 253 -15.37 14.89 -32.82
N TYR A 254 -15.99 14.46 -31.72
CA TYR A 254 -16.92 15.27 -30.93
C TYR A 254 -16.28 16.58 -30.41
N VAL A 255 -14.96 16.61 -30.17
CA VAL A 255 -14.24 17.80 -29.70
C VAL A 255 -14.26 18.90 -30.75
N VAL A 256 -14.23 18.56 -32.04
CA VAL A 256 -14.34 19.53 -33.14
C VAL A 256 -15.70 20.21 -33.08
N GLN A 257 -16.78 19.44 -32.97
CA GLN A 257 -18.14 19.97 -32.86
C GLN A 257 -18.33 20.83 -31.60
N LEU A 258 -17.75 20.41 -30.49
CA LEU A 258 -17.77 21.17 -29.23
C LEU A 258 -17.06 22.52 -29.37
N LEU A 259 -15.87 22.55 -29.97
CA LEU A 259 -15.13 23.81 -30.18
C LEU A 259 -15.89 24.76 -31.10
N ILE A 260 -16.50 24.25 -32.16
CA ILE A 260 -17.36 25.06 -33.04
C ILE A 260 -18.55 25.62 -32.26
N ALA A 261 -19.23 24.80 -31.44
CA ALA A 261 -20.35 25.24 -30.61
C ALA A 261 -19.95 26.37 -29.65
N ARG A 262 -18.83 26.19 -28.94
CA ARG A 262 -18.27 27.18 -27.99
C ARG A 262 -17.90 28.49 -28.67
N LEU A 263 -17.29 28.44 -29.85
CA LEU A 263 -16.92 29.63 -30.63
C LEU A 263 -18.13 30.40 -31.13
N TYR A 264 -19.14 29.73 -31.68
CA TYR A 264 -20.39 30.40 -32.05
C TYR A 264 -21.07 31.03 -30.84
N PHE A 265 -21.09 30.33 -29.70
CA PHE A 265 -21.66 30.85 -28.46
C PHE A 265 -20.92 32.09 -27.96
N ALA A 266 -19.58 32.06 -27.95
CA ALA A 266 -18.74 33.19 -27.57
C ALA A 266 -18.96 34.41 -28.49
N ASN A 267 -19.27 34.17 -29.77
CA ASN A 267 -19.61 35.19 -30.76
C ASN A 267 -21.07 35.68 -30.70
N ASN A 268 -21.84 35.26 -29.69
CA ASN A 268 -23.29 35.50 -29.57
C ASN A 268 -24.12 34.97 -30.75
N ASP A 269 -23.59 34.04 -31.55
CA ASP A 269 -24.34 33.32 -32.58
C ASP A 269 -24.97 32.08 -31.95
N VAL A 270 -26.03 32.34 -31.18
CA VAL A 270 -26.67 31.32 -30.37
C VAL A 270 -27.36 30.25 -31.22
N GLU A 271 -27.85 30.61 -32.42
CA GLU A 271 -28.51 29.67 -33.31
C GLU A 271 -27.53 28.57 -33.79
N HIS A 272 -26.35 28.95 -34.28
CA HIS A 272 -25.35 27.99 -34.71
C HIS A 272 -24.74 27.22 -33.52
N ALA A 273 -24.56 27.87 -32.37
CA ALA A 273 -24.12 27.18 -31.16
C ALA A 273 -25.08 26.04 -30.79
N LEU A 274 -26.39 26.31 -30.75
CA LEU A 274 -27.41 25.32 -30.43
C LEU A 274 -27.51 24.21 -31.49
N PHE A 275 -27.27 24.54 -32.76
CA PHE A 275 -27.19 23.56 -33.84
C PHE A 275 -26.06 22.56 -33.57
N TYR A 276 -24.85 23.04 -33.27
CA TYR A 276 -23.69 22.18 -32.99
C TYR A 276 -23.82 21.40 -31.68
N TYR A 277 -24.32 22.01 -30.60
CA TYR A 277 -24.66 21.25 -29.39
C TYR A 277 -25.70 20.18 -29.67
N SER A 278 -26.72 20.47 -30.48
CA SER A 278 -27.71 19.44 -30.86
C SER A 278 -27.10 18.33 -31.70
N LYS A 279 -26.12 18.64 -32.56
CA LYS A 279 -25.41 17.66 -33.40
C LYS A 279 -24.61 16.69 -32.54
N LEU A 280 -23.89 17.23 -31.55
CA LEU A 280 -23.09 16.50 -30.58
C LEU A 280 -23.86 15.35 -29.89
N PHE A 281 -25.14 15.59 -29.54
CA PHE A 281 -25.97 14.63 -28.80
C PHE A 281 -26.94 13.80 -29.65
N ARG A 282 -26.98 14.00 -30.98
CA ARG A 282 -27.77 13.16 -31.91
C ARG A 282 -27.04 11.89 -32.32
N GLU A 283 -25.73 12.00 -32.44
CA GLU A 283 -24.85 10.85 -32.64
C GLU A 283 -24.74 10.19 -31.26
N GLU A 284 -25.12 8.91 -31.11
CA GLU A 284 -25.04 8.16 -29.83
C GLU A 284 -23.57 7.99 -29.41
N ASN A 285 -22.97 9.09 -28.97
CA ASN A 285 -21.62 9.15 -28.44
C ASN A 285 -21.69 8.89 -26.94
N ASP A 286 -21.50 7.64 -26.54
CA ASP A 286 -21.44 7.21 -25.15
C ASP A 286 -20.24 7.81 -24.36
N GLU A 287 -19.34 8.53 -25.04
CA GLU A 287 -18.10 9.09 -24.46
C GLU A 287 -18.18 10.58 -24.06
N ILE A 288 -19.32 11.26 -24.20
CA ILE A 288 -19.39 12.70 -23.86
C ILE A 288 -19.38 12.88 -22.33
N SER A 289 -18.44 13.68 -21.83
CA SER A 289 -18.33 13.95 -20.40
C SER A 289 -19.56 14.69 -19.86
N HIS A 290 -19.87 14.44 -18.59
CA HIS A 290 -20.97 15.12 -17.90
C HIS A 290 -20.79 16.64 -17.81
N GLU A 291 -19.55 17.15 -17.81
CA GLU A 291 -19.23 18.58 -17.88
C GLU A 291 -19.81 19.20 -19.16
N ILE A 292 -19.56 18.57 -20.31
CA ILE A 292 -20.06 19.04 -21.61
C ILE A 292 -21.59 18.94 -21.69
N ILE A 293 -22.18 17.87 -21.12
CA ILE A 293 -23.64 17.72 -21.03
C ILE A 293 -24.24 18.86 -20.20
N TYR A 294 -23.61 19.19 -19.07
CA TYR A 294 -24.04 20.27 -18.18
C TYR A 294 -23.93 21.64 -18.86
N GLU A 295 -22.79 21.94 -19.48
CA GLU A 295 -22.56 23.17 -20.26
C GLU A 295 -23.63 23.35 -21.35
N ALA A 296 -23.87 22.31 -22.16
CA ALA A 296 -24.88 22.37 -23.19
C ALA A 296 -26.29 22.59 -22.62
N ALA A 297 -26.61 21.97 -21.48
CA ALA A 297 -27.88 22.19 -20.80
C ALA A 297 -28.04 23.64 -20.31
N GLU A 298 -26.99 24.27 -19.81
CA GLU A 298 -27.00 25.70 -19.46
C GLU A 298 -27.24 26.59 -20.67
N VAL A 299 -26.59 26.27 -21.80
CA VAL A 299 -26.81 27.00 -23.06
C VAL A 299 -28.25 26.85 -23.55
N PHE A 300 -28.82 25.63 -23.58
CA PHE A 300 -30.23 25.40 -23.94
C PHE A 300 -31.20 26.10 -22.98
N LYS A 301 -30.91 26.11 -21.67
CA LYS A 301 -31.71 26.84 -20.69
C LYS A 301 -31.67 28.35 -20.95
N SER A 302 -30.51 28.93 -21.29
CA SER A 302 -30.38 30.38 -21.48
C SER A 302 -31.29 30.92 -22.60
N VAL A 303 -31.56 30.10 -23.62
CA VAL A 303 -32.52 30.38 -24.70
C VAL A 303 -33.94 29.87 -24.45
N LYS A 304 -34.25 29.46 -23.20
CA LYS A 304 -35.55 28.90 -22.80
C LYS A 304 -35.97 27.64 -23.55
N ASN A 305 -35.01 26.91 -24.14
CA ASN A 305 -35.26 25.57 -24.67
C ASN A 305 -35.20 24.54 -23.53
N TYR A 306 -36.18 24.65 -22.65
CA TYR A 306 -36.23 23.90 -21.40
C TYR A 306 -36.34 22.39 -21.61
N ASP A 307 -36.99 21.92 -22.67
CA ASP A 307 -37.16 20.50 -22.93
C ASP A 307 -35.82 19.82 -23.27
N LYS A 308 -34.98 20.46 -24.09
CA LYS A 308 -33.64 19.91 -24.38
C LYS A 308 -32.72 19.98 -23.16
N ALA A 309 -32.75 21.09 -22.42
CA ALA A 309 -31.96 21.23 -21.20
C ALA A 309 -32.35 20.15 -20.17
N GLU A 310 -33.65 19.91 -19.99
CA GLU A 310 -34.19 18.85 -19.13
C GLU A 310 -33.70 17.46 -19.56
N VAL A 311 -33.74 17.12 -20.85
CA VAL A 311 -33.24 15.82 -21.35
C VAL A 311 -31.75 15.63 -21.04
N LEU A 312 -30.92 16.64 -21.25
CA LEU A 312 -29.49 16.58 -20.97
C LEU A 312 -29.19 16.45 -19.47
N LEU A 313 -29.86 17.24 -18.63
CA LEU A 313 -29.71 17.15 -17.17
C LEU A 313 -30.20 15.81 -16.63
N ASN A 314 -31.24 15.25 -17.24
CA ASN A 314 -31.70 13.92 -16.89
C ASN A 314 -30.62 12.86 -17.17
N LYS A 315 -29.81 12.98 -18.22
CA LYS A 315 -28.68 12.06 -18.45
C LYS A 315 -27.68 12.09 -17.28
N ILE A 316 -27.41 13.28 -16.72
CA ILE A 316 -26.53 13.44 -15.56
C ILE A 316 -27.11 12.78 -14.30
N ILE A 317 -28.40 12.96 -14.02
CA ILE A 317 -28.98 12.44 -12.77
C ILE A 317 -29.28 10.95 -12.79
N HIS A 318 -29.34 10.31 -13.97
CA HIS A 318 -29.50 8.85 -14.08
C HIS A 318 -28.22 8.08 -13.75
N ASP A 319 -27.07 8.76 -13.69
CA ASP A 319 -25.81 8.24 -13.16
C ASP A 319 -25.30 9.10 -11.98
N PRO A 320 -25.98 9.04 -10.82
CA PRO A 320 -25.69 9.92 -9.69
C PRO A 320 -24.36 9.61 -9.00
N TYR A 321 -23.83 8.40 -9.18
CA TYR A 321 -22.76 7.82 -8.37
C TYR A 321 -21.39 7.96 -9.04
N SER A 322 -20.96 9.20 -9.32
CA SER A 322 -19.57 9.54 -9.69
C SER A 322 -19.35 11.01 -10.09
N ASN A 323 -20.42 11.78 -10.23
CA ASN A 323 -20.39 13.02 -11.00
C ASN A 323 -20.52 14.29 -10.13
N GLU A 324 -19.51 15.16 -10.20
CA GLU A 324 -19.52 16.46 -9.53
C GLU A 324 -20.63 17.40 -10.04
N HIS A 325 -21.11 17.20 -11.27
CA HIS A 325 -22.22 17.95 -11.86
C HIS A 325 -23.60 17.43 -11.44
N TYR A 326 -23.71 16.34 -10.67
CA TYR A 326 -24.99 15.80 -10.22
C TYR A 326 -25.83 16.85 -9.45
N SER A 327 -25.22 17.44 -8.42
CA SER A 327 -25.89 18.46 -7.60
C SER A 327 -26.23 19.73 -8.40
N PRO A 328 -25.29 20.34 -9.14
CA PRO A 328 -25.59 21.41 -10.07
C PRO A 328 -26.72 21.06 -11.05
N ALA A 329 -26.74 19.84 -11.59
CA ALA A 329 -27.77 19.41 -12.53
C ALA A 329 -29.17 19.31 -11.89
N LYS A 330 -29.28 18.70 -10.69
CA LYS A 330 -30.54 18.67 -9.91
C LYS A 330 -31.05 20.09 -9.61
N TYR A 331 -30.15 21.01 -9.28
CA TYR A 331 -30.51 22.42 -9.08
C TYR A 331 -31.02 23.05 -10.39
N LEU A 332 -30.27 22.93 -11.47
CA LEU A 332 -30.62 23.53 -12.75
C LEU A 332 -31.97 22.99 -13.28
N LEU A 333 -32.22 21.70 -13.08
CA LEU A 333 -33.49 21.05 -13.39
C LEU A 333 -34.64 21.62 -12.55
N SER A 334 -34.40 21.90 -11.28
CA SER A 334 -35.38 22.54 -10.39
C SER A 334 -35.72 23.96 -10.85
N VAL A 335 -34.72 24.74 -11.28
CA VAL A 335 -34.92 26.07 -11.88
C VAL A 335 -35.74 25.96 -13.17
N ILE A 336 -35.45 24.98 -14.02
CA ILE A 336 -36.22 24.72 -15.25
C ILE A 336 -37.69 24.38 -14.91
N TYR A 337 -37.94 23.55 -13.90
CA TYR A 337 -39.30 23.24 -13.47
C TYR A 337 -40.04 24.44 -12.91
N GLN A 338 -39.37 25.29 -12.13
CA GLN A 338 -39.93 26.56 -11.67
C GLN A 338 -40.32 27.47 -12.84
N GLU A 339 -39.43 27.62 -13.83
CA GLU A 339 -39.67 28.42 -15.03
C GLU A 339 -40.80 27.86 -15.92
N LYS A 340 -40.95 26.52 -15.99
CA LYS A 340 -42.09 25.84 -16.63
C LYS A 340 -43.38 25.95 -15.81
N GLY A 341 -43.35 26.55 -14.62
CA GLY A 341 -44.48 26.68 -13.70
C GLY A 341 -44.80 25.42 -12.89
N ASN A 342 -43.98 24.38 -13.00
CA ASN A 342 -44.10 23.12 -12.27
C ASN A 342 -43.37 23.18 -10.92
N LEU A 343 -43.92 23.97 -10.00
CA LEU A 343 -43.33 24.22 -8.68
C LEU A 343 -43.28 22.96 -7.79
N GLU A 344 -44.16 21.99 -8.02
CA GLU A 344 -44.18 20.73 -7.28
C GLU A 344 -42.96 19.86 -7.60
N LEU A 345 -42.64 19.68 -8.89
CA LEU A 345 -41.42 18.98 -9.30
C LEU A 345 -40.16 19.74 -8.88
N ALA A 346 -40.17 21.07 -8.95
CA ALA A 346 -39.05 21.89 -8.49
C ALA A 346 -38.76 21.68 -7.00
N ASP A 347 -39.77 21.74 -6.12
CA ASP A 347 -39.61 21.50 -4.68
C ASP A 347 -39.25 20.04 -4.37
N ALA A 348 -39.79 19.07 -5.13
CA ALA A 348 -39.46 17.65 -4.96
C ALA A 348 -37.97 17.37 -5.24
N ASN A 349 -37.43 17.87 -6.36
CA ASN A 349 -36.01 17.71 -6.70
C ASN A 349 -35.08 18.33 -5.66
N ILE A 350 -35.40 19.53 -5.18
CA ILE A 350 -34.59 20.20 -4.15
C ILE A 350 -34.67 19.45 -2.81
N LYS A 351 -35.85 18.94 -2.42
CA LYS A 351 -36.01 18.12 -1.21
C LYS A 351 -35.21 16.83 -1.25
N GLU A 352 -35.19 16.15 -2.38
CA GLU A 352 -34.41 14.93 -2.60
C GLU A 352 -32.91 15.21 -2.44
N ALA A 353 -32.38 16.19 -3.20
CA ALA A 353 -30.97 16.59 -3.10
C ALA A 353 -30.59 17.06 -1.69
N PHE A 354 -31.50 17.76 -1.01
CA PHE A 354 -31.32 18.17 0.38
C PHE A 354 -31.25 16.98 1.34
N GLY A 355 -32.10 15.97 1.14
CA GLY A 355 -32.09 14.72 1.90
C GLY A 355 -30.78 13.97 1.76
N GLU A 356 -30.30 13.78 0.53
CA GLU A 356 -29.04 13.11 0.22
C GLU A 356 -27.83 13.78 0.92
N ILE A 357 -27.74 15.12 0.87
CA ILE A 357 -26.69 15.87 1.57
C ILE A 357 -26.79 15.68 3.09
N GLY A 358 -28.02 15.67 3.63
CA GLY A 358 -28.26 15.38 5.05
C GLY A 358 -27.72 14.01 5.47
N GLU A 359 -27.93 12.99 4.64
CA GLU A 359 -27.40 11.65 4.88
C GLU A 359 -25.88 11.60 4.81
N VAL A 360 -25.26 12.33 3.87
CA VAL A 360 -23.79 12.45 3.79
C VAL A 360 -23.23 13.12 5.04
N LEU A 361 -23.82 14.24 5.49
CA LEU A 361 -23.40 14.92 6.72
C LEU A 361 -23.54 14.01 7.95
N GLN A 362 -24.64 13.26 8.04
CA GLN A 362 -24.85 12.28 9.11
C GLN A 362 -23.82 11.13 9.04
N GLY A 363 -23.49 10.66 7.85
CA GLY A 363 -22.47 9.64 7.62
C GLY A 363 -21.08 10.13 8.03
N LEU A 364 -20.67 11.34 7.63
CA LEU A 364 -19.42 11.97 8.05
C LEU A 364 -19.34 12.15 9.57
N ALA A 365 -20.43 12.59 10.21
CA ALA A 365 -20.51 12.70 11.66
C ALA A 365 -20.39 11.34 12.36
N THR A 366 -21.02 10.31 11.81
CA THR A 366 -20.93 8.92 12.31
C THR A 366 -19.51 8.38 12.16
N LYS A 367 -18.87 8.65 11.03
CA LYS A 367 -17.48 8.27 10.74
C LYS A 367 -16.51 8.89 11.74
N LYS A 368 -16.63 10.19 12.01
CA LYS A 368 -15.87 10.88 13.06
C LYS A 368 -16.05 10.26 14.45
N LYS A 369 -17.28 9.86 14.81
CA LYS A 369 -17.57 9.15 16.06
C LYS A 369 -16.93 7.75 16.10
N MET A 370 -16.92 7.02 14.99
CA MET A 370 -16.31 5.69 14.90
C MET A 370 -14.80 5.73 15.11
N VAL A 371 -14.10 6.68 14.48
CA VAL A 371 -12.65 6.85 14.66
C VAL A 371 -12.30 7.15 16.12
N ARG A 372 -13.01 8.08 16.77
CA ARG A 372 -12.85 8.35 18.21
C ARG A 372 -13.09 7.12 19.08
N LYS A 373 -14.02 6.25 18.68
CA LYS A 373 -14.32 5.01 19.40
C LYS A 373 -13.21 3.97 19.25
N ILE A 374 -12.65 3.83 18.05
CA ILE A 374 -11.47 2.99 17.79
C ILE A 374 -10.31 3.46 18.67
N GLU A 375 -10.06 4.77 18.71
CA GLU A 375 -9.02 5.38 19.56
C GLU A 375 -9.21 5.07 21.04
N SER A 376 -10.42 5.27 21.56
CA SER A 376 -10.72 4.95 22.95
C SER A 376 -10.49 3.46 23.27
N TYR A 377 -10.72 2.56 22.32
CA TYR A 377 -10.42 1.14 22.51
C TYR A 377 -8.92 0.84 22.44
N MET A 378 -8.17 1.48 21.54
CA MET A 378 -6.72 1.32 21.47
C MET A 378 -6.02 1.86 22.72
N GLU A 379 -6.43 3.02 23.24
CA GLU A 379 -5.89 3.58 24.48
C GLU A 379 -6.17 2.67 25.69
N LYS A 380 -7.35 2.04 25.73
CA LYS A 380 -7.65 1.01 26.74
C LYS A 380 -6.76 -0.22 26.55
N LEU A 381 -6.54 -0.64 25.31
CA LEU A 381 -5.71 -1.80 24.98
C LEU A 381 -4.27 -1.63 25.49
N GLU A 382 -3.72 -0.41 25.45
CA GLU A 382 -2.36 -0.12 25.96
C GLU A 382 -2.23 -0.29 27.47
N ASN A 383 -3.33 -0.20 28.21
CA ASN A 383 -3.36 -0.23 29.68
C ASN A 383 -3.91 -1.54 30.26
N VAL A 384 -4.26 -2.51 29.41
CA VAL A 384 -4.85 -3.79 29.85
C VAL A 384 -3.78 -4.83 30.18
N ASN A 385 -3.88 -5.40 31.38
CA ASN A 385 -2.99 -6.47 31.87
C ASN A 385 -3.58 -7.88 31.67
N SER A 386 -4.90 -8.00 31.44
CA SER A 386 -5.58 -9.28 31.23
C SER A 386 -5.63 -9.67 29.76
N GLU A 387 -5.17 -10.89 29.44
CA GLU A 387 -5.23 -11.42 28.07
C GLU A 387 -6.67 -11.56 27.55
N GLU A 388 -7.63 -11.80 28.45
CA GLU A 388 -9.03 -11.97 28.10
C GLU A 388 -9.71 -10.64 27.76
N GLU A 389 -9.46 -9.60 28.56
CA GLU A 389 -9.90 -8.24 28.24
C GLU A 389 -9.26 -7.73 26.94
N ARG A 390 -7.99 -8.07 26.72
CA ARG A 390 -7.27 -7.72 25.50
C ARG A 390 -7.95 -8.32 24.27
N LYS A 391 -8.26 -9.61 24.28
CA LYS A 391 -9.01 -10.28 23.19
C LYS A 391 -10.37 -9.64 22.94
N ILE A 392 -11.07 -9.21 23.99
CA ILE A 392 -12.36 -8.52 23.87
C ILE A 392 -12.18 -7.15 23.19
N LEU A 393 -11.18 -6.37 23.61
CA LEU A 393 -10.87 -5.07 23.01
C LEU A 393 -10.43 -5.19 21.55
N ASP A 394 -9.55 -6.14 21.22
CA ASP A 394 -9.13 -6.42 19.83
C ASP A 394 -10.34 -6.73 18.94
N LYS A 395 -11.28 -7.55 19.44
CA LYS A 395 -12.51 -7.85 18.72
C LYS A 395 -13.38 -6.61 18.51
N LYS A 396 -13.48 -5.74 19.52
CA LYS A 396 -14.23 -4.46 19.43
C LYS A 396 -13.58 -3.48 18.45
N ILE A 397 -12.26 -3.40 18.42
CA ILE A 397 -11.48 -2.59 17.47
C ILE A 397 -11.78 -3.07 16.05
N LYS A 398 -11.58 -4.37 15.76
CA LYS A 398 -11.84 -4.94 14.43
C LYS A 398 -13.27 -4.72 13.93
N ILE A 399 -14.26 -4.89 14.80
CA ILE A 399 -15.67 -4.62 14.46
C ILE A 399 -15.88 -3.14 14.12
N ALA A 400 -15.25 -2.22 14.88
CA ALA A 400 -15.37 -0.79 14.64
C ALA A 400 -14.65 -0.38 13.36
N GLU A 401 -13.47 -0.92 13.07
CA GLU A 401 -12.72 -0.72 11.83
C GLU A 401 -13.48 -1.22 10.61
N ASP A 402 -14.06 -2.43 10.66
CA ASP A 402 -14.90 -2.97 9.58
C ASP A 402 -16.14 -2.11 9.33
N LYS A 403 -16.77 -1.59 10.39
CA LYS A 403 -17.90 -0.65 10.27
C LYS A 403 -17.46 0.68 9.67
N ASN A 404 -16.32 1.21 10.09
CA ASN A 404 -15.75 2.45 9.55
C ASN A 404 -15.48 2.28 8.04
N ARG A 405 -14.88 1.16 7.63
CA ARG A 405 -14.63 0.84 6.21
C ARG A 405 -15.92 0.76 5.41
N LYS A 406 -16.93 0.01 5.89
CA LYS A 406 -18.23 -0.09 5.20
C LYS A 406 -18.91 1.27 5.06
N LEU A 407 -18.76 2.13 6.06
CA LEU A 407 -19.28 3.50 6.00
C LEU A 407 -18.49 4.36 5.00
N SER A 408 -17.18 4.18 4.89
CA SER A 408 -16.37 4.80 3.82
C SER A 408 -16.87 4.38 2.44
N ASP A 409 -17.10 3.08 2.25
CA ASP A 409 -17.58 2.54 0.98
C ASP A 409 -18.97 3.11 0.66
N LEU A 410 -19.86 3.17 1.64
CA LEU A 410 -21.20 3.73 1.48
C LEU A 410 -21.17 5.24 1.21
N LEU A 411 -20.37 6.01 1.94
CA LEU A 411 -20.17 7.45 1.67
C LEU A 411 -19.54 7.69 0.29
N ALA A 412 -18.64 6.81 -0.14
CA ALA A 412 -18.07 6.85 -1.48
C ALA A 412 -19.05 6.35 -2.55
N LEU A 413 -20.18 5.73 -2.20
CA LEU A 413 -21.28 5.50 -3.12
C LEU A 413 -22.22 6.70 -3.15
N MET A 414 -22.45 7.37 -2.02
CA MET A 414 -23.33 8.55 -1.91
C MET A 414 -22.72 9.85 -2.47
N GLN A 415 -21.93 9.77 -3.54
CA GLN A 415 -21.13 10.84 -4.16
C GLN A 415 -21.91 12.07 -4.69
N SER A 416 -23.17 12.27 -4.31
CA SER A 416 -24.06 13.33 -4.79
C SER A 416 -23.43 14.72 -4.62
N GLY A 417 -22.77 15.22 -5.66
CA GLY A 417 -22.26 16.60 -5.77
C GLY A 417 -21.07 16.96 -4.88
N LEU A 418 -20.29 15.98 -4.43
CA LEU A 418 -19.08 16.22 -3.65
C LEU A 418 -17.86 15.67 -4.37
N ASN A 419 -16.73 16.37 -4.25
CA ASN A 419 -15.52 16.10 -5.03
C ASN A 419 -15.04 14.63 -4.87
N THR A 420 -15.18 13.84 -5.93
CA THR A 420 -14.84 12.41 -6.00
C THR A 420 -13.39 12.13 -5.57
N SER A 421 -12.45 13.03 -5.90
CA SER A 421 -11.05 12.90 -5.50
C SER A 421 -10.86 12.93 -3.97
N GLN A 422 -11.69 13.69 -3.24
CA GLN A 422 -11.62 13.79 -1.78
C GLN A 422 -12.11 12.51 -1.10
N PHE A 423 -13.13 11.84 -1.64
CA PHE A 423 -13.57 10.54 -1.14
C PHE A 423 -12.56 9.44 -1.43
N ILE A 424 -11.92 9.45 -2.61
CA ILE A 424 -10.80 8.55 -2.92
C ILE A 424 -9.69 8.76 -1.90
N LYS A 425 -9.24 10.00 -1.68
CA LYS A 425 -8.23 10.36 -0.66
C LYS A 425 -8.63 9.87 0.73
N MET A 426 -9.89 10.00 1.13
CA MET A 426 -10.38 9.52 2.43
C MET A 426 -10.21 8.00 2.57
N ARG A 427 -10.56 7.24 1.53
CA ARG A 427 -10.35 5.79 1.48
C ARG A 427 -8.86 5.43 1.56
N GLU A 428 -8.00 6.20 0.91
CA GLU A 428 -6.55 5.97 0.98
C GLU A 428 -5.99 6.16 2.39
N ILE A 429 -6.45 7.20 3.08
CA ILE A 429 -6.04 7.51 4.45
C ILE A 429 -6.56 6.43 5.40
N ASP A 430 -7.80 5.94 5.22
CA ASP A 430 -8.33 4.79 5.97
C ASP A 430 -7.45 3.54 5.80
N GLU A 431 -7.05 3.21 4.57
CA GLU A 431 -6.16 2.07 4.30
C GLU A 431 -4.77 2.24 4.94
N GLU A 432 -4.23 3.46 4.93
CA GLU A 432 -2.93 3.75 5.54
C GLU A 432 -3.00 3.65 7.06
N TYR A 433 -4.06 4.18 7.66
CA TYR A 433 -4.33 4.10 9.10
C TYR A 433 -4.41 2.64 9.57
N LEU A 434 -5.21 1.80 8.89
CA LEU A 434 -5.33 0.37 9.20
C LEU A 434 -3.98 -0.36 9.11
N LYS A 435 -3.20 -0.12 8.05
CA LYS A 435 -1.88 -0.76 7.89
C LYS A 435 -0.89 -0.36 8.98
N ILE A 436 -0.94 0.89 9.44
CA ILE A 436 -0.08 1.37 10.54
C ILE A 436 -0.50 0.69 11.85
N ASN A 437 -1.80 0.61 12.14
CA ASN A 437 -2.32 -0.08 13.33
C ASN A 437 -1.94 -1.56 13.35
N GLU A 438 -2.18 -2.29 12.25
CA GLU A 438 -1.77 -3.70 12.11
C GLU A 438 -0.27 -3.90 12.39
N LYS A 439 0.57 -2.96 11.92
CA LYS A 439 2.02 -3.04 12.13
C LYS A 439 2.42 -2.73 13.57
N ILE A 440 1.71 -1.82 14.24
CA ILE A 440 1.91 -1.53 15.66
C ILE A 440 1.53 -2.75 16.50
N GLU A 441 0.41 -3.41 16.21
CA GLU A 441 -0.01 -4.66 16.87
C GLU A 441 1.04 -5.78 16.68
N GLU A 442 1.55 -5.95 15.45
CA GLU A 442 2.61 -6.91 15.16
C GLU A 442 3.88 -6.63 15.98
N LEU A 443 4.26 -5.35 16.11
CA LEU A 443 5.42 -4.96 16.92
C LEU A 443 5.20 -5.24 18.41
N ASP A 444 3.99 -5.01 18.94
CA ASP A 444 3.67 -5.33 20.33
C ASP A 444 3.72 -6.84 20.60
N LEU A 445 3.21 -7.64 19.67
CA LEU A 445 3.33 -9.09 19.73
C LEU A 445 4.79 -9.52 19.68
N ASN A 446 5.58 -8.97 18.77
CA ASN A 446 7.01 -9.27 18.65
C ASN A 446 7.79 -8.86 19.91
N ILE A 447 7.46 -7.72 20.52
CA ILE A 447 8.04 -7.30 21.80
C ILE A 447 7.71 -8.32 22.90
N LYS A 448 6.45 -8.76 23.00
CA LYS A 448 6.01 -9.76 23.99
C LYS A 448 6.71 -11.10 23.78
N ILE A 449 6.73 -11.60 22.55
CA ILE A 449 7.40 -12.85 22.17
C ILE A 449 8.89 -12.77 22.49
N VAL A 450 9.61 -11.76 21.98
CA VAL A 450 11.06 -11.65 22.21
C VAL A 450 11.41 -11.43 23.67
N SER A 451 10.54 -10.79 24.44
CA SER A 451 10.73 -10.65 25.90
C SER A 451 10.55 -11.99 26.64
N ALA A 452 9.70 -12.89 26.12
CA ALA A 452 9.41 -14.20 26.72
C ALA A 452 10.30 -15.34 26.19
N THR A 453 10.88 -15.21 25.01
CA THR A 453 11.69 -16.27 24.37
C THR A 453 13.08 -16.36 24.99
N SER A 454 13.51 -17.58 25.36
CA SER A 454 14.87 -17.81 25.85
C SER A 454 15.91 -17.79 24.72
N ASN A 455 17.02 -17.07 24.89
CA ASN A 455 18.16 -17.02 23.94
C ASN A 455 19.00 -18.30 23.97
N LYS A 456 18.44 -19.47 23.62
CA LYS A 456 19.17 -20.75 23.73
C LYS A 456 19.96 -21.14 22.48
N GLU A 457 19.51 -20.76 21.29
CA GLU A 457 20.09 -21.24 20.02
C GLU A 457 21.50 -20.70 19.72
N ILE A 458 21.74 -19.39 19.88
CA ILE A 458 23.06 -18.80 19.63
C ILE A 458 24.08 -19.25 20.68
N PRO A 459 23.76 -19.26 22.00
CA PRO A 459 24.62 -19.88 23.00
C PRO A 459 24.92 -21.35 22.74
N ALA A 460 23.98 -22.15 22.22
CA ALA A 460 24.24 -23.54 21.86
C ALA A 460 25.21 -23.69 20.68
N LYS A 461 25.22 -22.76 19.72
CA LYS A 461 26.24 -22.74 18.66
C LYS A 461 27.63 -22.35 19.19
N ILE A 462 27.67 -21.40 20.13
CA ILE A 462 28.92 -21.03 20.82
C ILE A 462 29.43 -22.21 21.67
N ASP A 463 28.55 -22.98 22.29
CA ASP A 463 28.91 -24.18 23.04
C ASP A 463 29.55 -25.24 22.15
N LYS A 464 28.97 -25.51 20.97
CA LYS A 464 29.58 -26.42 19.97
C LYS A 464 30.95 -25.94 19.49
N GLU A 465 31.14 -24.63 19.36
CA GLU A 465 32.42 -24.07 18.95
C GLU A 465 33.48 -24.18 20.05
N ILE A 466 33.09 -23.98 21.32
CA ILE A 466 33.95 -24.24 22.47
C ILE A 466 34.32 -25.73 22.55
N GLU A 467 33.37 -26.64 22.28
CA GLU A 467 33.64 -28.08 22.20
C GLU A 467 34.62 -28.43 21.07
N ARG A 468 34.47 -27.82 19.88
CA ARG A 468 35.42 -27.96 18.77
C ARG A 468 36.83 -27.50 19.17
N LEU A 469 36.94 -26.32 19.78
CA LEU A 469 38.22 -25.77 20.24
C LEU A 469 38.85 -26.62 21.35
N ASN A 470 38.05 -27.23 22.24
CA ASN A 470 38.55 -28.18 23.23
C ASN A 470 39.18 -29.40 22.56
N HIS A 471 38.52 -29.94 21.53
CA HIS A 471 39.06 -31.07 20.77
C HIS A 471 40.38 -30.71 20.07
N GLU A 472 40.46 -29.53 19.42
CA GLU A 472 41.68 -29.06 18.75
C GLU A 472 42.85 -28.85 19.74
N LYS A 473 42.55 -28.28 20.91
CA LYS A 473 43.51 -28.14 22.01
C LYS A 473 44.06 -29.50 22.45
N THR A 474 43.20 -30.52 22.60
CA THR A 474 43.61 -31.91 22.93
C THR A 474 44.50 -32.49 21.85
N VAL A 475 44.12 -32.39 20.57
CA VAL A 475 44.91 -32.90 19.44
C VAL A 475 46.29 -32.25 19.39
N LEU A 476 46.38 -30.94 19.56
CA LEU A 476 47.66 -30.22 19.60
C LEU A 476 48.55 -30.70 20.75
N LYS A 477 47.98 -30.97 21.93
CA LYS A 477 48.73 -31.50 23.07
C LYS A 477 49.18 -32.94 22.84
N VAL A 478 48.37 -33.77 22.19
CA VAL A 478 48.76 -35.12 21.76
C VAL A 478 49.93 -35.04 20.77
N MET A 479 49.88 -34.13 19.79
CA MET A 479 50.98 -33.89 18.87
C MET A 479 52.25 -33.42 19.59
N GLU A 480 52.12 -32.59 20.63
CA GLU A 480 53.26 -32.16 21.45
C GLU A 480 53.93 -33.32 22.19
N PHE A 481 53.13 -34.26 22.72
CA PHE A 481 53.63 -35.48 23.36
C PHE A 481 54.31 -36.41 22.37
N LEU A 482 53.70 -36.65 21.21
CA LEU A 482 54.24 -37.59 20.23
C LEU A 482 55.37 -37.01 19.38
N ALA A 483 55.59 -35.68 19.40
CA ALA A 483 56.63 -35.01 18.61
C ALA A 483 58.05 -35.63 18.71
N PRO A 484 58.56 -36.05 19.88
CA PRO A 484 59.89 -36.68 20.00
C PRO A 484 59.99 -38.06 19.37
N MET A 485 58.86 -38.67 18.97
CA MET A 485 58.83 -40.01 18.42
C MET A 485 58.97 -40.03 16.89
N GLU A 486 59.08 -38.86 16.22
CA GLU A 486 59.47 -38.67 14.80
C GLU A 486 58.93 -39.74 13.79
N ASP A 487 57.68 -40.20 13.96
CA ASP A 487 56.93 -41.21 13.17
C ASP A 487 56.94 -42.68 13.67
N GLN A 488 57.46 -42.97 14.87
CA GLN A 488 57.53 -44.34 15.44
C GLN A 488 56.51 -44.64 16.55
N TYR A 489 55.41 -43.90 16.64
CA TYR A 489 54.39 -44.13 17.68
C TYR A 489 53.31 -45.13 17.23
N THR A 490 52.83 -45.92 18.18
CA THR A 490 51.75 -46.90 17.97
C THR A 490 50.37 -46.28 18.23
N LEU A 491 49.31 -47.02 17.87
CA LEU A 491 47.94 -46.67 18.26
C LEU A 491 47.76 -46.60 19.79
N GLU A 492 48.51 -47.42 20.54
CA GLU A 492 48.49 -47.42 22.00
C GLU A 492 49.14 -46.16 22.57
N ASP A 493 50.23 -45.70 21.96
CA ASP A 493 50.90 -44.44 22.33
C ASP A 493 50.01 -43.22 22.06
N TYR A 494 49.30 -43.22 20.93
CA TYR A 494 48.33 -42.16 20.61
C TYR A 494 47.15 -42.15 21.59
N ALA A 495 46.61 -43.32 21.94
CA ALA A 495 45.53 -43.44 22.92
C ALA A 495 45.98 -42.97 24.31
N LEU A 496 47.18 -43.36 24.74
CA LEU A 496 47.76 -42.94 26.02
C LEU A 496 48.04 -41.43 26.04
N ALA A 497 48.59 -40.86 24.97
CA ALA A 497 48.81 -39.42 24.83
C ALA A 497 47.50 -38.64 24.89
N THR A 498 46.42 -39.19 24.33
CA THR A 498 45.08 -38.59 24.32
C THR A 498 44.48 -38.59 25.73
N MET A 499 44.50 -39.73 26.42
CA MET A 499 44.04 -39.84 27.82
C MET A 499 44.82 -38.90 28.74
N LEU A 500 46.13 -38.79 28.54
CA LEU A 500 46.98 -37.92 29.33
C LEU A 500 46.70 -36.44 29.05
N ALA A 501 46.55 -36.05 27.78
CA ALA A 501 46.20 -34.68 27.39
C ALA A 501 44.83 -34.26 27.96
N GLU A 502 43.83 -35.14 27.91
CA GLU A 502 42.51 -34.91 28.49
C GLU A 502 42.58 -34.74 30.01
N GLU A 503 43.28 -35.62 30.72
CA GLU A 503 43.39 -35.57 32.18
C GLU A 503 44.18 -34.34 32.66
N LEU A 504 45.22 -33.95 31.92
CA LEU A 504 45.97 -32.71 32.17
C LEU A 504 45.07 -31.48 32.04
N PHE A 505 44.27 -31.39 30.98
CA PHE A 505 43.36 -30.26 30.80
C PHE A 505 42.19 -30.26 31.79
N ASN A 506 41.67 -31.43 32.15
CA ASN A 506 40.65 -31.56 33.21
C ASN A 506 41.20 -31.09 34.57
N THR A 507 42.44 -31.48 34.90
CA THR A 507 43.12 -31.06 36.13
C THR A 507 43.39 -29.54 36.11
N GLU A 508 43.86 -28.99 35.00
CA GLU A 508 44.06 -27.55 34.80
C GLU A 508 42.75 -26.76 35.01
N ASP A 509 41.65 -27.21 34.39
CA ASP A 509 40.34 -26.57 34.51
C ASP A 509 39.78 -26.68 35.94
N ALA A 510 39.98 -27.81 36.62
CA ALA A 510 39.61 -28.00 38.01
C ALA A 510 40.38 -27.05 38.94
N ILE A 511 41.70 -26.92 38.77
CA ILE A 511 42.53 -25.96 39.51
C ILE A 511 42.00 -24.53 39.31
N LYS A 512 41.71 -24.13 38.07
CA LYS A 512 41.18 -22.80 37.75
C LYS A 512 39.80 -22.58 38.39
N ALA A 513 38.93 -23.59 38.38
CA ALA A 513 37.61 -23.52 39.01
C ALA A 513 37.72 -23.35 40.54
N TRP A 514 38.57 -24.14 41.20
CA TRP A 514 38.80 -24.06 42.63
C TRP A 514 39.49 -22.76 43.07
N LYS A 515 40.46 -22.25 42.31
CA LYS A 515 41.05 -20.92 42.53
C LYS A 515 40.01 -19.80 42.45
N ASN A 516 39.06 -19.89 41.50
CA ASN A 516 37.94 -18.94 41.40
C ASN A 516 36.97 -19.02 42.60
N ILE A 517 36.73 -20.22 43.13
CA ILE A 517 35.91 -20.42 44.34
C ILE A 517 36.63 -19.83 45.56
N LEU A 518 37.93 -20.12 45.71
CA LEU A 518 38.78 -19.59 46.78
C LEU A 518 38.74 -18.06 46.79
N HIS A 519 38.94 -17.42 45.64
CA HIS A 519 38.96 -15.97 45.51
C HIS A 519 37.62 -15.28 45.85
N LYS A 520 36.50 -16.00 45.71
CA LYS A 520 35.15 -15.49 46.01
C LYS A 520 34.66 -15.86 47.42
N SER A 521 35.33 -16.79 48.10
CA SER A 521 34.94 -17.24 49.44
C SER A 521 35.24 -16.18 50.49
N LYS A 522 34.33 -16.04 51.46
CA LYS A 522 34.54 -15.27 52.69
C LYS A 522 34.48 -16.16 53.94
N ASN A 523 34.57 -17.47 53.76
CA ASN A 523 34.41 -18.47 54.81
C ASN A 523 35.73 -19.22 55.00
N ASP A 524 36.34 -19.05 56.17
CA ASP A 524 37.68 -19.57 56.49
C ASP A 524 37.75 -21.11 56.47
N GLN A 525 36.68 -21.81 56.89
CA GLN A 525 36.62 -23.27 56.83
C GLN A 525 36.51 -23.80 55.39
N LEU A 526 35.82 -23.06 54.51
CA LEU A 526 35.75 -23.39 53.09
C LEU A 526 37.11 -23.12 52.43
N THR A 527 37.77 -22.02 52.81
CA THR A 527 39.11 -21.65 52.32
C THR A 527 40.12 -22.75 52.62
N GLU A 528 40.20 -23.26 53.86
CA GLU A 528 41.14 -24.33 54.23
C GLU A 528 40.91 -25.62 53.43
N LYS A 529 39.64 -26.01 53.23
CA LYS A 529 39.29 -27.20 52.44
C LYS A 529 39.65 -27.03 50.96
N VAL A 530 39.38 -25.85 50.39
CA VAL A 530 39.71 -25.56 48.99
C VAL A 530 41.22 -25.53 48.77
N THR A 531 42.00 -25.00 49.72
CA THR A 531 43.47 -25.03 49.65
C THR A 531 44.00 -26.47 49.60
N LYS A 532 43.52 -27.36 50.49
CA LYS A 532 43.92 -28.78 50.47
C LYS A 532 43.57 -29.48 49.14
N ILE A 533 42.44 -29.13 48.54
CA ILE A 533 42.04 -29.65 47.22
C ILE A 533 42.98 -29.12 46.12
N LEU A 534 43.36 -27.84 46.17
CA LEU A 534 44.31 -27.26 45.23
C LEU A 534 45.69 -27.92 45.34
N ASP A 535 46.19 -28.16 46.55
CA ASP A 535 47.47 -28.85 46.78
C ASP A 535 47.44 -30.28 46.17
N LEU A 536 46.33 -31.00 46.34
CA LEU A 536 46.16 -32.33 45.74
C LEU A 536 46.13 -32.29 44.21
N LEU A 537 45.45 -31.30 43.64
CA LEU A 537 45.38 -31.12 42.18
C LEU A 537 46.72 -30.69 41.59
N ASP A 538 47.46 -29.81 42.27
CA ASP A 538 48.80 -29.38 41.85
C ASP A 538 49.78 -30.57 41.90
N ASN A 539 49.73 -31.42 42.94
CA ASN A 539 50.51 -32.67 43.01
C ASN A 539 50.13 -33.66 41.90
N ASN A 540 48.83 -33.77 41.56
CA ASN A 540 48.37 -34.61 40.46
C ASN A 540 48.91 -34.09 39.12
N MET A 541 48.88 -32.76 38.93
CA MET A 541 49.38 -32.08 37.74
C MET A 541 50.88 -32.31 37.53
N GLU A 542 51.68 -32.24 38.60
CA GLU A 542 53.12 -32.60 38.58
C GLU A 542 53.35 -34.08 38.22
N SER A 543 52.51 -34.97 38.76
CA SER A 543 52.58 -36.41 38.49
C SER A 543 52.26 -36.73 37.03
N LEU A 544 51.21 -36.12 36.47
CA LEU A 544 50.83 -36.28 35.06
C LEU A 544 51.91 -35.76 34.11
N ASN A 545 52.54 -34.62 34.43
CA ASN A 545 53.68 -34.11 33.66
C ASN A 545 54.88 -35.05 33.73
N SER A 546 55.18 -35.60 34.91
CA SER A 546 56.27 -36.58 35.08
C SER A 546 56.00 -37.86 34.29
N ILE A 547 54.75 -38.34 34.26
CA ILE A 547 54.35 -39.47 33.41
C ILE A 547 54.55 -39.14 31.94
N ALA A 548 54.14 -37.94 31.50
CA ALA A 548 54.35 -37.50 30.11
C ALA A 548 55.84 -37.51 29.72
N ASP A 549 56.70 -36.97 30.59
CA ASP A 549 58.15 -36.91 30.37
C ASP A 549 58.81 -38.30 30.33
N VAL A 550 58.33 -39.25 31.15
CA VAL A 550 58.87 -40.62 31.18
C VAL A 550 58.42 -41.42 29.97
N VAL A 551 57.15 -41.31 29.58
CA VAL A 551 56.54 -42.12 28.51
C VAL A 551 56.94 -41.61 27.13
N PHE A 552 56.94 -40.29 26.93
CA PHE A 552 57.16 -39.68 25.62
C PHE A 552 58.56 -39.05 25.45
N GLY A 553 59.43 -39.22 26.46
CA GLY A 553 60.78 -38.66 26.52
C GLY A 553 60.81 -37.24 27.09
N SER A 554 61.91 -36.92 27.80
CA SER A 554 62.05 -35.65 28.53
C SER A 554 61.77 -34.44 27.63
N SER A 555 60.89 -33.55 28.12
CA SER A 555 60.51 -32.24 27.58
C SER A 555 61.65 -31.22 27.34
N LEU A 556 62.93 -31.63 27.35
CA LEU A 556 64.10 -30.74 27.41
C LEU A 556 64.85 -30.49 26.09
N THR A 557 64.25 -30.75 24.92
CA THR A 557 64.76 -30.23 23.64
C THR A 557 63.89 -29.08 23.10
N LYS A 558 64.52 -27.92 22.90
CA LYS A 558 63.93 -26.67 22.39
C LYS A 558 63.61 -26.75 20.89
N ASP A 559 62.62 -27.53 20.51
CA ASP A 559 62.12 -27.52 19.13
C ASP A 559 61.18 -26.34 18.87
N SER A 560 61.42 -25.63 17.77
CA SER A 560 60.57 -24.53 17.28
C SER A 560 59.11 -24.95 17.09
N SER A 561 58.87 -26.21 16.70
CA SER A 561 57.54 -26.80 16.53
C SER A 561 56.75 -26.90 17.84
N ARG A 562 57.41 -27.19 18.98
CA ARG A 562 56.74 -27.27 20.29
C ARG A 562 56.37 -25.89 20.84
N LEU A 563 57.23 -24.89 20.64
CA LEU A 563 56.90 -23.50 20.97
C LEU A 563 55.72 -22.97 20.12
N ALA A 564 55.65 -23.37 18.85
CA ALA A 564 54.51 -23.05 17.99
C ALA A 564 53.21 -23.73 18.46
N ILE A 565 53.25 -25.01 18.84
CA ILE A 565 52.10 -25.75 19.39
C ILE A 565 51.63 -25.12 20.72
N ALA A 566 52.56 -24.78 21.62
CA ALA A 566 52.22 -24.14 22.89
C ALA A 566 51.59 -22.75 22.70
N SER A 567 52.10 -21.96 21.74
CA SER A 567 51.50 -20.67 21.35
C SER A 567 50.08 -20.85 20.80
N GLU A 568 49.87 -21.83 19.92
CA GLU A 568 48.55 -22.13 19.34
C GLU A 568 47.54 -22.59 20.41
N ILE A 569 47.98 -23.41 21.37
CA ILE A 569 47.16 -23.81 22.53
C ILE A 569 46.73 -22.59 23.36
N GLU A 570 47.61 -21.60 23.55
CA GLU A 570 47.29 -20.37 24.29
C GLU A 570 46.32 -19.46 23.52
N ASP A 571 46.48 -19.34 22.20
CA ASP A 571 45.56 -18.61 21.34
C ASP A 571 44.15 -19.26 21.30
N ILE A 572 44.09 -20.60 21.32
CA ILE A 572 42.83 -21.34 21.47
C ILE A 572 42.19 -21.05 22.83
N LYS A 573 42.95 -21.09 23.94
CA LYS A 573 42.44 -20.77 25.29
C LYS A 573 41.86 -19.35 25.36
N LYS A 574 42.54 -18.38 24.74
CA LYS A 574 42.06 -16.99 24.66
C LYS A 574 40.77 -16.88 23.86
N SER A 575 40.71 -17.55 22.70
CA SER A 575 39.50 -17.60 21.86
C SER A 575 38.30 -18.21 22.60
N GLN A 576 38.54 -19.23 23.43
CA GLN A 576 37.49 -19.82 24.28
C GLN A 576 36.95 -18.85 25.34
N GLU A 577 37.82 -18.05 25.98
CA GLU A 577 37.40 -17.06 26.97
C GLU A 577 36.59 -15.93 26.30
N ASP A 578 37.02 -15.46 25.13
CA ASP A 578 36.29 -14.49 24.33
C ASP A 578 34.90 -15.02 23.92
N LEU A 579 34.80 -16.31 23.54
CA LEU A 579 33.53 -16.98 23.25
C LEU A 579 32.63 -17.11 24.50
N LYS A 580 33.18 -17.38 25.69
CA LYS A 580 32.42 -17.41 26.96
C LYS A 580 31.86 -16.03 27.31
N ILE A 581 32.64 -14.97 27.12
CA ILE A 581 32.21 -13.57 27.29
C ILE A 581 31.11 -13.22 26.28
N LEU A 582 31.30 -13.59 25.01
CA LEU A 582 30.33 -13.38 23.94
C LEU A 582 29.02 -14.12 24.24
N LYS A 583 29.07 -15.38 24.70
CA LYS A 583 27.92 -16.19 25.11
C LYS A 583 27.10 -15.48 26.18
N LYS A 584 27.76 -14.97 27.22
CA LYS A 584 27.11 -14.20 28.29
C LYS A 584 26.44 -12.93 27.75
N ASN A 585 27.15 -12.18 26.91
CA ASN A 585 26.63 -10.97 26.28
C ASN A 585 25.42 -11.23 25.38
N VAL A 586 25.45 -12.29 24.58
CA VAL A 586 24.32 -12.70 23.73
C VAL A 586 23.12 -13.10 24.59
N ARG A 587 23.35 -13.90 25.64
CA ARG A 587 22.29 -14.36 26.55
C ARG A 587 21.58 -13.19 27.24
N GLU A 588 22.34 -12.19 27.69
CA GLU A 588 21.82 -11.06 28.46
C GLU A 588 21.29 -9.90 27.62
N ASN A 589 21.89 -9.63 26.45
CA ASN A 589 21.66 -8.38 25.72
C ASN A 589 20.96 -8.53 24.36
N TYR A 590 20.90 -9.72 23.75
CA TYR A 590 20.33 -9.88 22.41
C TYR A 590 18.83 -9.53 22.35
N ASN A 591 18.02 -10.13 23.22
CA ASN A 591 16.58 -9.83 23.28
C ASN A 591 16.33 -8.40 23.75
N LYS A 592 17.14 -7.86 24.67
CA LYS A 592 17.04 -6.44 25.08
C LYS A 592 17.29 -5.51 23.89
N LYS A 593 18.28 -5.80 23.04
CA LYS A 593 18.57 -5.02 21.83
C LYS A 593 17.42 -5.12 20.82
N LEU A 594 16.86 -6.31 20.59
CA LEU A 594 15.69 -6.50 19.71
C LEU A 594 14.45 -5.77 20.23
N VAL A 595 14.13 -5.89 21.53
CA VAL A 595 13.03 -5.16 22.17
C VAL A 595 13.22 -3.66 22.03
N ARG A 596 14.43 -3.12 22.26
CA ARG A 596 14.73 -1.69 22.03
C ARG A 596 14.49 -1.28 20.58
N LYS A 597 14.90 -2.11 19.61
CA LYS A 597 14.68 -1.87 18.18
C LYS A 597 13.18 -1.83 17.85
N TYR A 598 12.40 -2.81 18.30
CA TYR A 598 10.96 -2.84 18.06
C TYR A 598 10.23 -1.69 18.76
N LYS A 599 10.62 -1.31 19.99
CA LYS A 599 10.07 -0.13 20.68
C LYS A 599 10.34 1.16 19.90
N LYS A 600 11.56 1.36 19.37
CA LYS A 600 11.87 2.52 18.52
C LYS A 600 11.02 2.54 17.24
N GLN A 601 10.84 1.40 16.59
CA GLN A 601 9.97 1.28 15.42
C GLN A 601 8.51 1.59 15.76
N LYS A 602 8.01 1.11 16.91
CA LYS A 602 6.67 1.41 17.42
C LYS A 602 6.48 2.91 17.61
N ILE A 603 7.37 3.58 18.33
CA ILE A 603 7.29 5.04 18.56
C ILE A 603 7.22 5.82 17.24
N SER A 604 8.07 5.47 16.26
CA SER A 604 8.05 6.09 14.94
C SER A 604 6.71 5.89 14.22
N LEU A 605 6.18 4.66 14.21
CA LEU A 605 4.88 4.36 13.61
C LEU A 605 3.72 5.04 14.33
N THR A 606 3.73 5.13 15.66
CA THR A 606 2.73 5.88 16.44
C THR A 606 2.74 7.36 16.06
N GLY A 607 3.93 7.97 15.90
CA GLY A 607 4.07 9.34 15.41
C GLY A 607 3.53 9.52 14.00
N LYS A 608 3.80 8.55 13.09
CA LYS A 608 3.23 8.55 11.74
C LYS A 608 1.70 8.42 11.78
N ASN A 609 1.16 7.56 12.64
CA ASN A 609 -0.28 7.35 12.79
C ASN A 609 -1.00 8.65 13.20
N LYS A 610 -0.40 9.41 14.12
CA LYS A 610 -0.91 10.73 14.52
C LYS A 610 -1.01 11.71 13.34
N LYS A 611 0.01 11.77 12.48
CA LYS A 611 -0.01 12.61 11.27
C LYS A 611 -1.07 12.18 10.25
N VAL A 612 -1.22 10.87 10.06
CA VAL A 612 -2.27 10.31 9.18
C VAL A 612 -3.65 10.68 9.69
N LYS A 613 -3.84 10.67 11.01
CA LYS A 613 -5.07 11.14 11.66
C LYS A 613 -5.31 12.64 11.46
N GLU A 614 -4.31 13.49 11.65
CA GLU A 614 -4.45 14.94 11.46
C GLU A 614 -4.96 15.23 10.03
N LYS A 615 -4.36 14.61 9.02
CA LYS A 615 -4.82 14.68 7.62
C LYS A 615 -6.24 14.16 7.42
N TYR A 616 -6.60 13.09 8.12
CA TYR A 616 -7.94 12.51 8.07
C TYR A 616 -9.00 13.46 8.63
N ASP A 617 -8.73 14.06 9.80
CA ASP A 617 -9.62 15.02 10.45
C ASP A 617 -9.79 16.29 9.59
N GLU A 618 -8.70 16.79 8.99
CA GLU A 618 -8.73 17.89 8.02
C GLU A 618 -9.62 17.57 6.81
N LEU A 619 -9.48 16.37 6.25
CA LEU A 619 -10.26 15.93 5.10
C LEU A 619 -11.75 15.78 5.42
N ILE A 620 -12.10 15.19 6.56
CA ILE A 620 -13.50 15.13 7.01
C ILE A 620 -14.07 16.54 7.20
N ALA A 621 -13.30 17.47 7.76
CA ALA A 621 -13.75 18.84 7.95
C ALA A 621 -13.96 19.56 6.60
N ALA A 622 -13.06 19.34 5.63
CA ALA A 622 -13.19 19.88 4.28
C ALA A 622 -14.44 19.35 3.56
N LEU A 623 -14.68 18.03 3.63
CA LEU A 623 -15.88 17.38 3.07
C LEU A 623 -17.16 17.90 3.73
N ALA A 624 -17.19 18.00 5.06
CA ALA A 624 -18.33 18.54 5.79
C ALA A 624 -18.62 19.99 5.39
N LYS A 625 -17.59 20.84 5.30
CA LYS A 625 -17.72 22.23 4.86
C LYS A 625 -18.20 22.35 3.41
N SER A 626 -17.83 21.41 2.54
CA SER A 626 -18.33 21.36 1.16
C SER A 626 -19.81 20.97 1.14
N ALA A 627 -20.21 19.96 1.91
CA ALA A 627 -21.59 19.51 2.02
C ALA A 627 -22.49 20.60 2.63
N GLU A 628 -22.05 21.29 3.68
CA GLU A 628 -22.77 22.42 4.32
C GLU A 628 -22.97 23.60 3.36
N ARG A 629 -22.00 23.87 2.47
CA ARG A 629 -22.14 24.89 1.42
C ARG A 629 -23.24 24.51 0.43
N ASN A 630 -23.23 23.26 -0.05
CA ASN A 630 -24.28 22.75 -0.95
C ASN A 630 -25.64 22.75 -0.24
N GLU A 631 -25.72 22.33 1.01
CA GLU A 631 -26.95 22.36 1.81
C GLU A 631 -27.53 23.79 1.90
N SER A 632 -26.67 24.79 2.17
CA SER A 632 -27.07 26.19 2.26
C SER A 632 -27.60 26.71 0.92
N PHE A 633 -26.96 26.31 -0.18
CA PHE A 633 -27.40 26.64 -1.54
C PHE A 633 -28.81 26.08 -1.83
N TYR A 634 -29.06 24.80 -1.52
CA TYR A 634 -30.38 24.19 -1.70
C TYR A 634 -31.47 24.79 -0.80
N LYS A 635 -31.13 25.21 0.44
CA LYS A 635 -32.07 25.94 1.31
C LYS A 635 -32.53 27.24 0.66
N LEU A 636 -31.60 28.01 0.09
CA LEU A 636 -31.92 29.27 -0.61
C LEU A 636 -32.81 29.00 -1.83
N ALA A 637 -32.46 28.02 -2.67
CA ALA A 637 -33.26 27.61 -3.82
C ALA A 637 -34.70 27.25 -3.44
N ARG A 638 -34.86 26.50 -2.34
CA ARG A 638 -36.19 26.12 -1.84
C ARG A 638 -37.01 27.32 -1.34
N ILE A 639 -36.36 28.27 -0.65
CA ILE A 639 -37.02 29.51 -0.21
C ILE A 639 -37.54 30.28 -1.42
N GLU A 640 -36.76 30.33 -2.50
CA GLU A 640 -37.15 30.98 -3.74
C GLU A 640 -38.36 30.29 -4.39
N ILE A 641 -38.35 28.96 -4.51
CA ILE A 641 -39.49 28.19 -5.05
C ILE A 641 -40.76 28.42 -4.22
N MET A 642 -40.67 28.32 -2.89
CA MET A 642 -41.80 28.57 -2.00
C MET A 642 -42.33 30.00 -2.11
N THR A 643 -41.46 30.98 -2.35
CA THR A 643 -41.85 32.38 -2.56
C THR A 643 -42.62 32.54 -3.86
N HIS A 644 -42.14 31.93 -4.95
CA HIS A 644 -42.85 31.91 -6.23
C HIS A 644 -44.21 31.23 -6.12
N GLU A 645 -44.30 30.12 -5.38
CA GLU A 645 -45.57 29.44 -5.14
C GLU A 645 -46.57 30.30 -4.37
N ARG A 646 -46.11 31.01 -3.32
CA ARG A 646 -46.96 31.97 -2.59
C ARG A 646 -47.46 33.08 -3.50
N ILE A 647 -46.60 33.65 -4.35
CA ILE A 647 -46.99 34.67 -5.32
C ILE A 647 -48.01 34.12 -6.32
N ARG A 648 -47.82 32.88 -6.82
CA ARG A 648 -48.76 32.22 -7.74
C ARG A 648 -50.13 32.04 -7.09
N ARG A 649 -50.18 31.47 -5.88
CA ARG A 649 -51.43 31.28 -5.11
C ARG A 649 -52.13 32.60 -4.80
N ALA A 650 -51.39 33.66 -4.47
CA ALA A 650 -51.95 34.99 -4.26
C ALA A 650 -52.62 35.53 -5.54
N LYS A 651 -51.96 35.41 -6.70
CA LYS A 651 -52.54 35.81 -8.00
C LYS A 651 -53.78 34.98 -8.37
N GLU A 652 -53.76 33.68 -8.11
CA GLU A 652 -54.92 32.79 -8.32
C GLU A 652 -56.10 33.18 -7.43
N PHE A 653 -55.83 33.47 -6.15
CA PHE A 653 -56.83 33.94 -5.20
C PHE A 653 -57.45 35.28 -5.63
N GLU A 654 -56.64 36.24 -6.09
CA GLU A 654 -57.15 37.50 -6.64
C GLU A 654 -58.01 37.29 -7.89
N LYS A 655 -57.60 36.42 -8.82
CA LYS A 655 -58.40 36.06 -10.00
C LYS A 655 -59.74 35.45 -9.60
N MET A 656 -59.75 34.52 -8.65
CA MET A 656 -60.97 33.91 -8.12
C MET A 656 -61.88 34.96 -7.46
N LYS A 657 -61.33 35.86 -6.64
CA LYS A 657 -62.06 36.96 -6.01
C LYS A 657 -62.69 37.90 -7.05
N ASN A 658 -61.98 38.19 -8.14
CA ASN A 658 -62.49 39.00 -9.24
C ASN A 658 -63.61 38.29 -10.01
N ARG A 659 -63.45 36.99 -10.32
CA ARG A 659 -64.52 36.18 -10.93
C ARG A 659 -65.78 36.16 -10.06
N GLN A 660 -65.65 35.93 -8.76
CA GLN A 660 -66.79 35.96 -7.83
C GLN A 660 -67.47 37.34 -7.78
N LYS A 661 -66.70 38.43 -7.86
CA LYS A 661 -67.26 39.79 -7.95
C LYS A 661 -68.02 40.01 -9.26
N GLU A 662 -67.50 39.54 -10.38
CA GLU A 662 -68.15 39.63 -11.69
C GLU A 662 -69.43 38.79 -11.75
N GLU A 663 -69.40 37.56 -11.23
CA GLU A 663 -70.59 36.70 -11.11
C GLU A 663 -71.67 37.33 -10.23
N ARG A 664 -71.28 37.92 -9.08
CA ARG A 664 -72.21 38.69 -8.24
C ARG A 664 -72.80 39.89 -8.97
N LYS A 665 -72.00 40.64 -9.74
CA LYS A 665 -72.51 41.75 -10.57
C LYS A 665 -73.52 41.26 -11.61
N LYS A 666 -73.21 40.17 -12.34
CA LYS A 666 -74.12 39.56 -13.32
C LYS A 666 -75.43 39.09 -12.67
N TYR A 667 -75.36 38.49 -11.48
CA TYR A 667 -76.55 38.06 -10.74
C TYR A 667 -77.43 39.24 -10.30
N ILE A 668 -76.84 40.36 -9.88
CA ILE A 668 -77.58 41.57 -9.51
C ILE A 668 -78.22 42.23 -10.73
N GLN A 669 -77.58 42.19 -11.90
CA GLN A 669 -78.10 42.80 -13.13
C GLN A 669 -79.13 41.94 -13.87
N GLY A 670 -79.20 40.63 -13.59
CA GLY A 670 -80.19 39.70 -14.15
C GLY A 670 -81.42 39.49 -13.28
N LYS A 671 -81.49 40.14 -12.12
CA LYS A 671 -82.67 40.29 -11.27
C LYS A 671 -83.24 41.69 -11.46
#